data_AF-A0A1X6WPE3-F1
#
_entry.id   AF-A0A1X6WPE3-F1
#
_cell.length_a   1.000
_cell.length_b   1.000
_cell.length_c   1.000
_cell.angle_alpha   90.00
_cell.angle_beta   90.00
_cell.angle_gamma   90.00
#
_symmetry.space_group_name_H-M   'P 1'
#
loop_
_entity.id
_entity.type
_entity.pdbx_description
1 polymer ?
#
loop_
_entity_poly.entity_id
_entity_poly.type
_entity_poly.pdbx_seq_one_letter_code
_entity_poly.pdbx_strand_id
1 'polypeptide(L)'
;MANKRINWMIFLVIFLTITTQFFGIKKVNAVNSTRENQQTIESPELYMETNVEKVNDQYTWHVFFNKKKQEKSNEYQMKFKIKSDGEHVEYNSELHFDSNFYKGDLSLIEVNSSEPDGSVDFITDNPNISIEIQMDHKNIESESINKDILKKNIEGPHYLTFNDIDNIKEQITFQKENKKTNKMEINNLRTIQDPFEYQNNQLGNYINHSTNQYIGGLTNQQLINFNFGFENTEGNQKVTNVINKGTGFDRGYHDYGNALLKKTVMPSNEENQFKIQLDLLSGVEIEKKPLDIVLVLDKSSSMKNNNRNNNMIAAVEEFTKELFEEKDGDNIRVALANYWGMPESERGTTKEIQSEVSKFKNGAFSSDPKEINSSKVLTRDPVSGTPITMGLKAGSDVLYNTDFDYGARPEAEKIMVVLTDGAPYTAIKEKRNDHKVQVNEKSKDHYVLTYSQKSYENKDRFYENKGSQEVADATVHYSNKLKSDYPDISVYSIGFGIKGVTNAINTMERIASSADKFYLADDGTSEIVEVFKDIAISFTRPLLNAEVIDPMSQYVDYKGNLKSYALMVKDGDIKVISPNAANFPKYAKNIITEENDSELHLSNITMGNSLKQLDGYRIEYEVELKPEYKDGKFYPTNGSTYVFNKRKDYYHYAVPSIKHPVSQMSIPFEKKWIDGENQWNLRKDISFQLQRKNNQGIWTDVPGQLKNIKKESSGENLKGQFEKVPIEEFGKLISYRIIEISDGKQHVYGYSNPKISKDSVDGSMKDKNIVITNKLLTTDLMLEKVNEANQVIPGVEFTLFRKNPEEQLIDKITSDQQGKINFLNLPVGNYVLKETKPALGYKKHKEITFEIVEKEMNKLSIEGLPKDNKIVNELEDFNLTVEKIDNFNRPVSNVIFKLSGKNFLGESYEVEKESDNPNSNIFTFKNLRPGNYQLEETLSPNEYVGLEKPISVVITKEGIVTVDGEEQSKVITEMGNNISIQVVNQRKGILPHTGGTKNPIRRNLIYAISLLVLILGVFYLYYNRKEKLV
;
A
#
# COMPACT_ATOMS: atom_id res chain seq x y z
N MET A 1 -16.71 46.53 -39.22
CA MET A 1 -16.92 47.63 -38.24
C MET A 1 -16.18 47.20 -36.98
N ALA A 2 -15.09 47.87 -36.57
CA ALA A 2 -15.04 49.16 -35.87
C ALA A 2 -15.39 49.01 -34.36
N ASN A 3 -14.62 49.54 -33.40
CA ASN A 3 -13.41 50.38 -33.51
C ASN A 3 -12.59 50.45 -32.20
N LYS A 4 -11.26 50.70 -32.32
CA LYS A 4 -10.32 51.25 -31.27
C LYS A 4 -10.04 50.34 -30.04
N ARG A 5 -8.83 50.26 -29.44
CA ARG A 5 -7.81 51.25 -28.99
C ARG A 5 -8.29 52.05 -27.76
N ILE A 6 -7.50 52.34 -26.71
CA ILE A 6 -6.02 52.31 -26.53
C ILE A 6 -5.65 52.15 -25.02
N ASN A 7 -4.37 51.89 -24.68
CA ASN A 7 -3.83 51.79 -23.30
C ASN A 7 -3.82 53.15 -22.54
N TRP A 8 -3.55 53.17 -21.21
CA TRP A 8 -2.35 53.81 -20.57
C TRP A 8 -2.37 53.87 -19.01
N MET A 9 -1.16 53.80 -18.43
CA MET A 9 -0.63 53.99 -17.05
C MET A 9 -1.47 54.40 -15.80
N ILE A 10 -1.38 53.56 -14.75
CA ILE A 10 -0.63 53.73 -13.45
C ILE A 10 -0.46 55.16 -12.84
N PHE A 11 -0.88 55.38 -11.57
CA PHE A 11 -0.03 55.80 -10.41
C PHE A 11 -0.73 55.81 -9.02
N LEU A 12 0.06 56.01 -7.94
CA LEU A 12 -0.23 56.04 -6.48
C LEU A 12 -1.01 57.33 -6.00
N VAL A 13 -1.44 57.60 -4.74
CA VAL A 13 -1.13 57.06 -3.37
C VAL A 13 -2.25 57.34 -2.30
N ILE A 14 -2.21 56.56 -1.20
CA ILE A 14 -2.75 56.65 0.20
C ILE A 14 -3.47 57.94 0.70
N PHE A 15 -4.53 57.81 1.55
CA PHE A 15 -4.68 58.44 2.90
C PHE A 15 -5.90 57.95 3.74
N LEU A 16 -5.63 57.43 4.97
CA LEU A 16 -6.19 57.80 6.32
C LEU A 16 -7.71 57.66 6.67
N THR A 17 -8.21 57.34 7.91
CA THR A 17 -7.66 56.83 9.21
C THR A 17 -8.74 56.53 10.30
N ILE A 18 -8.31 56.01 11.49
CA ILE A 18 -8.76 56.35 12.88
C ILE A 18 -10.07 55.73 13.46
N THR A 19 -10.16 55.25 14.73
CA THR A 19 -9.21 54.51 15.64
C THR A 19 -9.93 53.37 16.43
N THR A 20 -10.45 53.39 17.69
CA THR A 20 -10.51 54.37 18.82
C THR A 20 -10.82 53.71 20.21
N GLN A 21 -9.80 53.51 21.08
CA GLN A 21 -9.76 53.74 22.57
C GLN A 21 -10.72 52.98 23.56
N PHE A 22 -10.22 52.19 24.55
CA PHE A 22 -9.85 52.52 25.97
C PHE A 22 -11.01 52.45 27.03
N PHE A 23 -10.86 52.37 28.37
CA PHE A 23 -9.71 52.35 29.34
C PHE A 23 -10.10 51.72 30.72
N GLY A 24 -9.20 50.93 31.36
CA GLY A 24 -9.02 50.82 32.85
C GLY A 24 -10.12 50.18 33.74
N ILE A 25 -9.95 49.91 35.06
CA ILE A 25 -8.81 50.00 36.02
C ILE A 25 -8.89 48.87 37.11
N LYS A 26 -7.71 48.42 37.60
CA LYS A 26 -7.36 47.47 38.70
C LYS A 26 -8.30 47.24 39.91
N LYS A 27 -8.37 45.97 40.37
CA LYS A 27 -7.96 45.44 41.72
C LYS A 27 -7.91 43.89 41.66
N VAL A 28 -6.82 43.16 41.97
CA VAL A 28 -6.04 42.91 43.22
C VAL A 28 -6.46 41.61 43.96
N ASN A 29 -5.47 40.74 44.17
CA ASN A 29 -5.38 39.56 45.05
C ASN A 29 -6.27 38.32 44.80
N ALA A 30 -5.67 37.29 44.20
CA ALA A 30 -5.41 36.02 44.89
C ALA A 30 -4.07 35.45 44.38
N VAL A 31 -3.20 34.95 45.25
CA VAL A 31 -1.95 34.27 44.86
C VAL A 31 -2.23 32.77 44.85
N ASN A 32 -2.29 32.18 43.66
CA ASN A 32 -2.20 30.74 43.49
C ASN A 32 -0.81 30.43 42.92
N SER A 33 0.10 29.96 43.76
CA SER A 33 1.32 29.28 43.32
C SER A 33 0.94 27.87 42.87
N THR A 34 0.71 27.65 41.57
CA THR A 34 0.61 26.30 41.03
C THR A 34 2.00 25.65 41.05
N ARG A 35 2.12 24.52 41.75
CA ARG A 35 3.20 23.56 41.50
C ARG A 35 2.88 22.85 40.21
N GLU A 36 3.73 23.00 39.21
CA GLU A 36 3.51 22.41 37.88
C GLU A 36 4.54 21.29 37.63
N ASN A 37 4.00 20.08 37.50
CA ASN A 37 4.63 18.86 36.97
C ASN A 37 6.08 18.54 37.42
N GLN A 38 6.16 17.59 38.36
CA GLN A 38 7.32 16.73 38.58
C GLN A 38 7.72 16.02 37.27
N GLN A 39 8.96 16.17 36.80
CA GLN A 39 9.54 15.35 35.73
C GLN A 39 10.75 14.58 36.23
N THR A 40 10.99 13.40 35.64
CA THR A 40 12.00 12.45 36.10
C THR A 40 12.76 11.88 34.92
N ILE A 41 14.09 11.89 35.00
CA ILE A 41 15.02 11.34 34.02
C ILE A 41 15.80 10.21 34.70
N GLU A 42 15.79 9.03 34.11
CA GLU A 42 16.33 7.82 34.72
C GLU A 42 17.32 7.12 33.78
N SER A 43 18.61 7.20 34.10
CA SER A 43 19.67 6.46 33.42
C SER A 43 20.12 5.25 34.25
N PRO A 44 20.98 4.36 33.70
CA PRO A 44 21.55 3.24 34.46
C PRO A 44 22.42 3.67 35.65
N GLU A 45 22.93 4.91 35.66
CA GLU A 45 23.93 5.40 36.62
C GLU A 45 23.44 6.61 37.43
N LEU A 46 22.48 7.37 36.90
CA LEU A 46 21.97 8.61 37.50
C LEU A 46 20.44 8.68 37.39
N TYR A 47 19.79 8.93 38.52
CA TYR A 47 18.41 9.38 38.62
C TYR A 47 18.41 10.91 38.80
N MET A 48 17.52 11.61 38.11
CA MET A 48 17.31 13.05 38.27
C MET A 48 15.81 13.38 38.28
N GLU A 49 15.40 14.30 39.14
CA GLU A 49 14.01 14.74 39.32
C GLU A 49 13.96 16.27 39.36
N THR A 50 13.04 16.87 38.61
CA THR A 50 12.84 18.33 38.56
C THR A 50 11.44 18.70 39.00
N ASN A 51 11.33 19.73 39.83
CA ASN A 51 10.07 20.30 40.31
C ASN A 51 10.10 21.83 40.14
N VAL A 52 8.98 22.44 39.73
CA VAL A 52 8.95 23.86 39.32
C VAL A 52 7.88 24.65 40.06
N GLU A 53 8.27 25.78 40.63
CA GLU A 53 7.37 26.75 41.26
C GLU A 53 7.39 28.07 40.51
N LYS A 54 6.27 28.42 39.85
CA LYS A 54 6.13 29.70 39.15
C LYS A 54 5.60 30.78 40.09
N VAL A 55 6.32 31.90 40.20
CA VAL A 55 5.94 33.05 41.03
C VAL A 55 6.24 34.36 40.28
N ASN A 56 5.21 35.18 40.05
CA ASN A 56 5.32 36.51 39.42
C ASN A 56 6.08 36.51 38.07
N ASP A 57 5.80 35.51 37.23
CA ASP A 57 6.43 35.25 35.92
C ASP A 57 7.93 34.86 35.94
N GLN A 58 8.52 34.63 37.12
CA GLN A 58 9.75 33.86 37.27
C GLN A 58 9.44 32.40 37.63
N TYR A 59 10.33 31.48 37.24
CA TYR A 59 10.25 30.05 37.49
C TYR A 59 11.42 29.63 38.37
N THR A 60 11.12 29.16 39.58
CA THR A 60 12.11 28.51 40.45
C THR A 60 12.13 27.02 40.11
N TRP A 61 13.29 26.53 39.70
CA TRP A 61 13.55 25.13 39.39
C TRP A 61 14.32 24.48 40.53
N HIS A 62 13.79 23.38 41.05
CA HIS A 62 14.45 22.51 42.02
C HIS A 62 14.85 21.21 41.33
N VAL A 63 16.16 20.90 41.29
CA VAL A 63 16.72 19.75 40.57
C VAL A 63 17.42 18.81 41.54
N PHE A 64 16.79 17.67 41.84
CA PHE A 64 17.34 16.61 42.68
C PHE A 64 18.05 15.56 41.81
N PHE A 65 19.14 14.98 42.29
CA PHE A 65 19.83 13.88 41.63
C PHE A 65 20.35 12.83 42.62
N ASN A 66 20.35 11.57 42.19
CA ASN A 66 20.74 10.39 43.00
C ASN A 66 21.51 9.40 42.13
N LYS A 67 22.67 8.92 42.61
CA LYS A 67 23.52 7.99 41.86
C LYS A 67 23.15 6.53 42.16
N LYS A 68 22.83 5.78 41.10
CA LYS A 68 22.52 4.35 41.22
C LYS A 68 23.79 3.53 41.50
N LYS A 69 23.66 2.59 42.43
CA LYS A 69 24.78 1.92 43.11
C LYS A 69 25.39 0.80 42.25
N GLN A 70 26.65 0.94 41.86
CA GLN A 70 27.48 -0.15 41.31
C GLN A 70 28.55 -0.60 42.32
N GLU A 71 29.12 -1.79 42.13
CA GLU A 71 30.19 -2.31 42.99
C GLU A 71 31.57 -1.70 42.69
N LYS A 72 32.32 -1.39 43.76
CA LYS A 72 33.77 -1.08 43.81
C LYS A 72 34.24 0.31 43.34
N SER A 73 34.29 1.22 44.31
CA SER A 73 35.50 1.98 44.68
C SER A 73 36.29 2.71 43.58
N ASN A 74 35.63 3.61 42.85
CA ASN A 74 36.29 4.71 42.16
C ASN A 74 35.60 6.03 42.54
N GLU A 75 36.37 7.10 42.72
CA GLU A 75 35.81 8.46 42.83
C GLU A 75 35.47 8.99 41.44
N TYR A 76 34.41 9.81 41.37
CA TYR A 76 33.92 10.44 40.14
C TYR A 76 33.81 11.95 40.38
N GLN A 77 34.14 12.75 39.37
CA GLN A 77 33.73 14.15 39.33
C GLN A 77 32.47 14.27 38.46
N MET A 78 31.47 15.02 38.93
CA MET A 78 30.29 15.37 38.14
C MET A 78 30.28 16.88 37.86
N LYS A 79 29.91 17.27 36.65
CA LYS A 79 29.89 18.67 36.19
C LYS A 79 28.54 18.97 35.57
N PHE A 80 27.89 20.02 36.06
CA PHE A 80 26.58 20.46 35.59
C PHE A 80 26.68 21.83 34.92
N LYS A 81 25.97 22.00 33.80
CA LYS A 81 25.83 23.27 33.09
C LYS A 81 24.38 23.47 32.64
N ILE A 82 23.74 24.54 33.11
CA ILE A 82 22.35 24.87 32.82
C ILE A 82 22.29 25.96 31.74
N LYS A 83 21.27 25.88 30.88
CA LYS A 83 20.96 26.86 29.82
C LYS A 83 19.45 27.08 29.71
N SER A 84 19.06 28.28 29.29
CA SER A 84 17.68 28.59 28.86
C SER A 84 17.74 29.27 27.48
N ASP A 85 16.92 28.79 26.54
CA ASP A 85 17.01 29.09 25.09
C ASP A 85 18.43 29.05 24.47
N GLY A 86 19.34 28.30 25.09
CA GLY A 86 20.73 28.12 24.67
C GLY A 86 21.74 29.07 25.33
N GLU A 87 21.30 30.13 26.01
CA GLU A 87 22.16 31.05 26.76
C GLU A 87 22.29 30.62 28.25
N HIS A 88 23.25 31.20 28.97
CA HIS A 88 23.57 30.82 30.35
C HIS A 88 22.79 31.63 31.39
N VAL A 89 22.31 30.94 32.42
CA VAL A 89 21.56 31.51 33.55
C VAL A 89 22.50 31.67 34.75
N GLU A 90 22.47 32.83 35.42
CA GLU A 90 23.22 33.04 36.67
C GLU A 90 22.49 32.43 37.88
N TYR A 91 23.23 31.74 38.75
CA TYR A 91 22.68 31.08 39.94
C TYR A 91 22.73 31.99 41.17
N ASN A 92 21.57 32.30 41.75
CA ASN A 92 21.48 32.89 43.10
C ASN A 92 21.59 31.81 44.19
N SER A 93 22.21 32.17 45.32
CA SER A 93 22.35 31.33 46.52
C SER A 93 20.99 31.07 47.20
N GLU A 94 20.79 29.97 47.94
CA GLU A 94 21.77 29.15 48.69
C GLU A 94 21.80 27.67 48.26
N LEU A 95 22.98 27.03 48.36
CA LEU A 95 23.18 25.62 48.00
C LEU A 95 23.34 24.77 49.28
N HIS A 96 22.34 23.94 49.58
CA HIS A 96 22.42 22.96 50.67
C HIS A 96 23.01 21.63 50.16
N PHE A 97 24.17 21.26 50.70
CA PHE A 97 24.87 20.00 50.40
C PHE A 97 25.52 19.44 51.67
N ASP A 98 25.41 18.13 51.90
CA ASP A 98 25.96 17.44 53.09
C ASP A 98 27.46 17.07 52.99
N SER A 99 28.14 17.37 51.88
CA SER A 99 29.57 17.10 51.71
C SER A 99 30.33 18.23 50.97
N ASN A 100 31.66 18.26 51.11
CA ASN A 100 32.51 19.41 50.76
C ASN A 100 32.63 19.64 49.24
N PHE A 101 31.98 20.69 48.72
CA PHE A 101 32.09 21.11 47.32
C PHE A 101 32.82 22.44 47.13
N TYR A 102 33.44 22.62 45.96
CA TYR A 102 34.14 23.84 45.56
C TYR A 102 33.37 24.57 44.46
N LYS A 103 33.17 25.88 44.62
CA LYS A 103 32.56 26.72 43.60
C LYS A 103 33.59 27.01 42.48
N GLY A 104 33.38 26.39 41.33
CA GLY A 104 34.11 26.71 40.10
C GLY A 104 33.71 28.08 39.52
N ASP A 105 34.35 28.45 38.41
CA ASP A 105 34.05 29.70 37.69
C ASP A 105 32.59 29.74 37.19
N LEU A 106 32.00 30.93 37.13
CA LEU A 106 30.56 31.23 37.27
C LEU A 106 29.53 30.54 36.32
N SER A 107 29.92 29.59 35.47
CA SER A 107 29.03 28.86 34.55
C SER A 107 29.01 27.33 34.71
N LEU A 108 29.76 26.75 35.67
CA LEU A 108 29.73 25.32 35.99
C LEU A 108 29.59 25.07 37.50
N ILE A 109 28.85 24.02 37.85
CA ILE A 109 28.83 23.44 39.19
C ILE A 109 29.64 22.13 39.14
N GLU A 110 30.69 22.02 39.96
CA GLU A 110 31.58 20.85 40.01
C GLU A 110 31.42 20.11 41.34
N VAL A 111 30.95 18.87 41.23
CA VAL A 111 30.59 17.96 42.33
C VAL A 111 31.66 16.88 42.44
N ASN A 112 32.33 16.84 43.59
CA ASN A 112 33.50 16.01 43.86
C ASN A 112 33.26 15.25 45.19
N SER A 113 32.50 14.14 45.15
CA SER A 113 32.08 13.41 46.35
C SER A 113 32.09 11.90 46.16
N SER A 114 32.25 11.19 47.28
CA SER A 114 32.10 9.74 47.41
C SER A 114 30.66 9.29 47.70
N GLU A 115 29.76 10.24 48.02
CA GLU A 115 28.36 9.98 48.33
C GLU A 115 27.44 10.31 47.13
N PRO A 116 26.25 9.67 47.02
CA PRO A 116 25.58 9.52 45.73
C PRO A 116 24.66 10.67 45.30
N ASP A 117 24.21 11.54 46.22
CA ASP A 117 22.98 12.32 46.06
C ASP A 117 23.20 13.84 46.28
N GLY A 118 22.34 14.68 45.69
CA GLY A 118 22.36 16.13 45.88
C GLY A 118 21.22 16.88 45.19
N SER A 119 21.17 18.20 45.35
CA SER A 119 20.15 19.07 44.74
C SER A 119 20.70 20.44 44.32
N VAL A 120 20.17 20.99 43.23
CA VAL A 120 20.49 22.33 42.70
C VAL A 120 19.21 23.10 42.44
N ASP A 121 19.10 24.28 43.06
CA ASP A 121 17.99 25.21 42.89
C ASP A 121 18.45 26.43 42.08
N PHE A 122 17.62 26.92 41.16
CA PHE A 122 17.89 28.15 40.39
C PHE A 122 16.60 28.82 39.90
N ILE A 123 16.72 30.08 39.46
CA ILE A 123 15.59 30.90 39.00
C ILE A 123 15.84 31.35 37.56
N THR A 124 14.80 31.33 36.73
CA THR A 124 14.82 31.80 35.33
C THR A 124 13.50 32.49 34.98
N ASP A 125 13.53 33.46 34.07
CA ASP A 125 12.33 34.14 33.56
C ASP A 125 11.61 33.34 32.45
N ASN A 126 12.16 32.18 32.07
CA ASN A 126 11.73 31.35 30.94
C ASN A 126 11.48 29.89 31.40
N PRO A 127 10.32 29.28 31.07
CA PRO A 127 10.03 27.88 31.42
C PRO A 127 10.88 26.86 30.65
N ASN A 128 11.53 27.25 29.56
CA ASN A 128 12.31 26.34 28.73
C ASN A 128 13.76 26.30 29.20
N ILE A 129 14.13 25.21 29.86
CA ILE A 129 15.51 24.94 30.30
C ILE A 129 16.11 23.72 29.58
N SER A 130 17.43 23.62 29.60
CA SER A 130 18.19 22.41 29.27
C SER A 130 19.37 22.26 30.23
N ILE A 131 19.69 21.02 30.58
CA ILE A 131 20.74 20.67 31.55
C ILE A 131 21.75 19.74 30.87
N GLU A 132 23.00 20.17 30.81
CA GLU A 132 24.13 19.37 30.34
C GLU A 132 24.89 18.79 31.55
N ILE A 133 25.16 17.49 31.52
CA ILE A 133 25.80 16.73 32.61
C ILE A 133 27.01 15.98 32.05
N GLN A 134 28.14 16.04 32.76
CA GLN A 134 29.35 15.27 32.49
C GLN A 134 29.77 14.50 33.76
N MET A 135 30.22 13.26 33.58
CA MET A 135 30.73 12.39 34.65
C MET A 135 32.13 11.89 34.28
N ASP A 136 33.15 12.31 35.04
CA ASP A 136 34.56 11.95 34.82
C ASP A 136 35.01 10.91 35.86
N HIS A 137 35.70 9.86 35.42
CA HIS A 137 36.37 8.90 36.32
C HIS A 137 37.71 9.47 36.82
N LYS A 138 37.95 9.43 38.14
CA LYS A 138 39.24 9.86 38.72
C LYS A 138 40.33 8.80 38.52
N ASN A 139 41.18 8.98 37.50
CA ASN A 139 42.35 8.13 37.29
C ASN A 139 43.49 8.51 38.27
N ILE A 140 44.09 7.53 38.94
CA ILE A 140 44.92 7.77 40.14
C ILE A 140 46.37 8.17 39.81
N GLU A 141 46.84 8.01 38.57
CA GLU A 141 48.28 8.13 38.21
C GLU A 141 48.65 9.31 37.27
N SER A 142 47.82 10.36 37.14
CA SER A 142 48.18 11.53 36.30
C SER A 142 47.62 12.88 36.78
N GLU A 143 48.49 13.86 37.09
CA GLU A 143 48.13 15.22 37.54
C GLU A 143 47.55 16.16 36.46
N SER A 144 47.25 15.67 35.25
CA SER A 144 46.71 16.49 34.15
C SER A 144 45.20 16.29 33.97
N ILE A 145 44.39 17.19 34.52
CA ILE A 145 42.95 17.27 34.21
C ILE A 145 42.80 17.61 32.72
N ASN A 146 42.21 16.69 31.96
CA ASN A 146 42.00 16.88 30.53
C ASN A 146 40.86 17.88 30.30
N LYS A 147 41.18 19.09 29.82
CA LYS A 147 40.19 20.15 29.55
C LYS A 147 39.65 20.03 28.13
N ASP A 148 38.32 19.98 28.03
CA ASP A 148 37.51 19.91 26.80
C ASP A 148 37.57 18.57 26.04
N ILE A 149 36.46 18.27 25.35
CA ILE A 149 36.21 17.41 24.18
C ILE A 149 34.69 17.11 24.14
N LEU A 150 33.88 18.15 23.93
CA LEU A 150 32.55 17.95 23.32
C LEU A 150 32.72 17.66 21.81
N LYS A 151 33.23 16.48 21.45
CA LYS A 151 33.39 16.04 20.05
C LYS A 151 33.47 14.52 19.84
N LYS A 152 32.29 13.96 19.53
CA LYS A 152 32.07 13.01 18.42
C LYS A 152 32.91 11.72 18.39
N ASN A 153 32.41 10.67 19.05
CA ASN A 153 32.22 9.33 18.42
C ASN A 153 31.36 8.35 19.26
N ILE A 154 30.39 8.87 20.03
CA ILE A 154 29.16 8.17 20.43
C ILE A 154 28.00 9.12 20.03
N GLU A 155 26.80 8.58 19.76
CA GLU A 155 25.70 9.32 19.12
C GLU A 155 24.96 10.31 20.04
N GLY A 156 25.48 11.55 20.09
CA GLY A 156 24.69 12.76 20.38
C GLY A 156 24.49 13.11 21.87
N PRO A 157 24.26 14.41 22.17
CA PRO A 157 23.83 14.84 23.50
C PRO A 157 22.32 14.62 23.68
N HIS A 158 21.89 14.28 24.90
CA HIS A 158 20.47 14.23 25.25
C HIS A 158 19.90 15.64 25.42
N TYR A 159 19.23 16.15 24.38
CA TYR A 159 18.39 17.33 24.51
C TYR A 159 17.09 16.98 25.25
N LEU A 160 16.86 17.63 26.38
CA LEU A 160 15.60 17.61 27.11
C LEU A 160 14.89 18.94 26.82
N THR A 161 13.80 18.90 26.07
CA THR A 161 12.96 20.06 25.72
C THR A 161 11.56 19.88 26.30
N PHE A 162 11.19 20.76 27.24
CA PHE A 162 9.93 20.74 27.97
C PHE A 162 8.89 21.57 27.21
N ASN A 163 8.07 20.95 26.37
CA ASN A 163 7.13 21.69 25.50
C ASN A 163 5.71 21.84 26.10
N ASP A 164 5.13 23.02 25.85
CA ASP A 164 3.71 23.40 25.91
C ASP A 164 2.90 23.12 27.20
N ILE A 165 2.94 24.10 28.11
CA ILE A 165 2.13 24.15 29.35
C ILE A 165 0.64 24.52 29.08
N ASP A 166 0.34 25.25 27.99
CA ASP A 166 -0.93 25.99 27.84
C ASP A 166 -2.21 25.15 27.62
N ASN A 167 -2.10 23.87 27.23
CA ASN A 167 -3.27 23.05 26.86
C ASN A 167 -3.99 22.36 28.05
N ILE A 168 -3.50 22.49 29.28
CA ILE A 168 -4.02 21.76 30.45
C ILE A 168 -5.11 22.58 31.19
N LYS A 169 -6.28 22.80 30.56
CA LYS A 169 -7.40 23.55 31.18
C LYS A 169 -8.79 22.91 31.18
N GLU A 170 -9.06 21.88 30.37
CA GLU A 170 -10.42 21.27 30.30
C GLU A 170 -10.60 19.96 31.10
N GLN A 171 -9.53 19.35 31.64
CA GLN A 171 -9.64 18.10 32.41
C GLN A 171 -9.93 18.27 33.92
N ILE A 172 -10.11 19.49 34.44
CA ILE A 172 -10.34 19.72 35.88
C ILE A 172 -11.83 19.60 36.25
N THR A 173 -12.44 18.45 35.94
CA THR A 173 -13.63 17.86 36.57
C THR A 173 -13.61 16.37 36.24
N PHE A 174 -13.90 15.49 37.21
CA PHE A 174 -13.67 14.01 37.16
C PHE A 174 -12.22 13.53 37.26
N GLN A 175 -11.47 14.02 38.26
CA GLN A 175 -10.41 13.23 38.91
C GLN A 175 -10.55 13.28 40.44
N LYS A 176 -11.39 12.39 40.96
CA LYS A 176 -11.37 11.95 42.35
C LYS A 176 -11.49 10.42 42.31
N GLU A 177 -10.68 9.74 43.11
CA GLU A 177 -10.45 8.28 43.17
C GLU A 177 -9.40 7.70 42.19
N ASN A 178 -8.60 6.78 42.76
CA ASN A 178 -7.73 5.76 42.15
C ASN A 178 -6.34 6.10 41.55
N LYS A 179 -5.34 5.88 42.41
CA LYS A 179 -4.16 5.02 42.19
C LYS A 179 -3.34 5.23 40.88
N LYS A 180 -2.24 5.99 40.98
CA LYS A 180 -1.06 5.79 40.11
C LYS A 180 -0.56 4.34 40.24
N THR A 181 -0.40 3.63 39.12
CA THR A 181 0.36 2.36 39.07
C THR A 181 1.76 2.61 38.53
N ASN A 182 2.77 1.93 39.08
CA ASN A 182 4.18 2.21 38.80
C ASN A 182 4.55 1.96 37.33
N LYS A 183 5.33 2.89 36.76
CA LYS A 183 5.77 2.89 35.34
C LYS A 183 7.25 2.50 35.19
N MET A 184 7.77 1.66 36.09
CA MET A 184 9.21 1.42 36.29
C MET A 184 9.58 -0.05 36.03
N GLU A 185 9.25 -0.60 34.84
CA GLU A 185 9.70 -1.95 34.47
C GLU A 185 9.78 -2.22 32.95
N ILE A 186 10.25 -1.24 32.17
CA ILE A 186 10.35 -1.32 30.70
C ILE A 186 11.78 -1.62 30.20
N ASN A 187 12.83 -1.30 30.97
CA ASN A 187 14.23 -1.38 30.54
C ASN A 187 14.86 -2.79 30.63
N ASN A 188 14.09 -3.85 30.34
CA ASN A 188 14.61 -5.21 30.15
C ASN A 188 13.86 -5.99 29.06
N LEU A 189 13.30 -5.27 28.08
CA LEU A 189 12.65 -5.86 26.92
C LEU A 189 13.68 -6.49 25.97
N ARG A 190 13.75 -7.82 25.98
CA ARG A 190 13.92 -8.55 24.71
C ARG A 190 12.82 -8.07 23.78
N THR A 191 13.12 -7.87 22.49
CA THR A 191 12.09 -7.59 21.49
C THR A 191 11.12 -8.77 21.43
N ILE A 192 9.94 -8.63 22.06
CA ILE A 192 8.90 -9.66 22.03
C ILE A 192 8.37 -9.71 20.60
N GLN A 193 8.66 -10.81 19.94
CA GLN A 193 8.27 -11.07 18.57
C GLN A 193 6.92 -11.79 18.56
N ASP A 194 6.03 -11.38 17.66
CA ASP A 194 4.78 -12.09 17.39
C ASP A 194 5.08 -13.56 17.08
N PRO A 195 4.51 -14.53 17.84
CA PRO A 195 4.83 -15.94 17.68
C PRO A 195 4.14 -16.58 16.47
N PHE A 196 3.17 -15.91 15.84
CA PHE A 196 2.43 -16.45 14.71
C PHE A 196 3.16 -16.19 13.37
N GLU A 197 3.14 -17.18 12.49
CA GLU A 197 3.69 -17.04 11.14
C GLU A 197 2.62 -16.53 10.16
N TYR A 198 3.02 -15.69 9.21
CA TYR A 198 2.13 -15.10 8.21
C TYR A 198 2.66 -15.34 6.78
N GLN A 199 1.80 -15.82 5.89
CA GLN A 199 2.10 -15.97 4.47
C GLN A 199 1.98 -14.63 3.76
N ASN A 200 2.93 -14.31 2.90
CA ASN A 200 2.83 -13.20 1.95
C ASN A 200 3.02 -13.76 0.52
N ASN A 201 1.92 -13.88 -0.24
CA ASN A 201 1.92 -14.51 -1.56
C ASN A 201 0.90 -13.84 -2.51
N GLN A 202 0.63 -14.44 -3.67
CA GLN A 202 -0.30 -13.88 -4.68
C GLN A 202 -1.73 -13.67 -4.18
N LEU A 203 -2.16 -14.41 -3.14
CA LEU A 203 -3.46 -14.26 -2.49
C LEU A 203 -3.48 -13.17 -1.41
N GLY A 204 -2.33 -12.59 -1.05
CA GLY A 204 -2.20 -11.52 -0.05
C GLY A 204 -1.32 -11.86 1.14
N ASN A 205 -1.51 -11.09 2.22
CA ASN A 205 -0.92 -11.31 3.54
C ASN A 205 -1.98 -11.88 4.49
N TYR A 206 -1.73 -13.06 5.07
CA TYR A 206 -2.63 -13.74 6.01
C TYR A 206 -1.89 -14.79 6.85
N ILE A 207 -2.43 -15.12 8.02
CA ILE A 207 -1.81 -16.06 8.98
C ILE A 207 -1.66 -17.50 8.43
N ASN A 208 -0.63 -18.22 8.85
CA ASN A 208 -0.52 -19.67 8.70
C ASN A 208 -1.63 -20.42 9.47
N HIS A 209 -1.72 -21.72 9.22
CA HIS A 209 -2.79 -22.60 9.74
C HIS A 209 -4.21 -21.98 9.67
N SER A 210 -4.48 -21.25 8.58
CA SER A 210 -5.71 -20.49 8.35
C SER A 210 -6.95 -21.34 8.07
N THR A 211 -8.13 -20.78 8.37
CA THR A 211 -9.45 -21.24 7.93
C THR A 211 -10.30 -20.06 7.45
N ASN A 212 -11.26 -20.31 6.57
CA ASN A 212 -12.28 -19.31 6.18
C ASN A 212 -13.56 -19.40 7.04
N GLN A 213 -13.51 -20.20 8.13
CA GLN A 213 -14.57 -20.30 9.12
C GLN A 213 -14.62 -19.09 10.06
N TYR A 214 -15.80 -18.80 10.58
CA TYR A 214 -16.05 -17.85 11.67
C TYR A 214 -17.08 -18.41 12.66
N ILE A 215 -17.37 -17.65 13.72
CA ILE A 215 -18.22 -18.06 14.84
C ILE A 215 -19.59 -18.59 14.36
N GLY A 216 -19.99 -19.74 14.90
CA GLY A 216 -21.13 -20.54 14.47
C GLY A 216 -20.79 -21.65 13.47
N GLY A 217 -19.51 -21.84 13.12
CA GLY A 217 -19.07 -22.84 12.14
C GLY A 217 -19.37 -22.46 10.68
N LEU A 218 -19.77 -21.22 10.43
CA LEU A 218 -20.08 -20.67 9.11
C LEU A 218 -18.79 -20.31 8.36
N THR A 219 -18.84 -20.19 7.04
CA THR A 219 -17.67 -19.85 6.19
C THR A 219 -17.94 -18.64 5.30
N ASN A 220 -16.96 -17.77 5.10
CA ASN A 220 -17.00 -16.71 4.07
C ASN A 220 -15.66 -16.62 3.34
N GLN A 221 -15.67 -16.59 2.00
CA GLN A 221 -14.45 -16.53 1.17
C GLN A 221 -13.69 -15.19 1.23
N GLN A 222 -14.32 -14.14 1.78
CA GLN A 222 -13.74 -12.81 1.93
C GLN A 222 -12.85 -12.67 3.19
N LEU A 223 -12.78 -13.68 4.04
CA LEU A 223 -12.03 -13.62 5.30
C LEU A 223 -11.18 -14.86 5.56
N ILE A 224 -10.17 -14.68 6.41
CA ILE A 224 -9.31 -15.70 6.99
C ILE A 224 -9.21 -15.46 8.50
N ASN A 225 -9.45 -16.52 9.27
CA ASN A 225 -9.16 -16.64 10.69
C ASN A 225 -8.07 -17.70 10.91
N PHE A 226 -7.43 -17.69 12.08
CA PHE A 226 -6.65 -18.85 12.53
C PHE A 226 -7.57 -20.06 12.79
N ASN A 227 -7.10 -21.27 12.49
CA ASN A 227 -7.92 -22.48 12.62
C ASN A 227 -7.93 -23.05 14.05
N PHE A 228 -8.72 -22.43 14.93
CA PHE A 228 -9.03 -22.91 16.28
C PHE A 228 -9.70 -24.30 16.34
N GLY A 229 -9.94 -24.98 15.21
CA GLY A 229 -10.57 -26.29 15.13
C GLY A 229 -9.65 -27.50 15.34
N PHE A 230 -8.32 -27.31 15.40
CA PHE A 230 -7.33 -28.39 15.49
C PHE A 230 -6.35 -28.15 16.65
N GLU A 231 -5.93 -29.23 17.30
CA GLU A 231 -4.92 -29.21 18.38
C GLU A 231 -3.48 -29.14 17.80
N ASN A 232 -3.25 -28.23 16.85
CA ASN A 232 -1.92 -27.91 16.34
C ASN A 232 -1.24 -26.87 17.26
N THR A 233 0.09 -26.95 17.34
CA THR A 233 0.92 -25.91 17.96
C THR A 233 1.62 -25.08 16.89
N GLU A 234 1.29 -23.79 16.82
CA GLU A 234 2.05 -22.80 16.04
C GLU A 234 2.62 -21.76 17.02
N GLY A 235 3.84 -21.27 16.80
CA GLY A 235 4.47 -20.33 17.74
C GLY A 235 4.71 -20.85 19.18
N ASN A 236 4.87 -22.18 19.33
CA ASN A 236 4.82 -22.94 20.60
C ASN A 236 3.48 -22.91 21.36
N GLN A 237 2.44 -22.22 20.88
CA GLN A 237 1.19 -22.08 21.62
C GLN A 237 0.19 -23.17 21.26
N LYS A 238 -0.49 -23.70 22.29
CA LYS A 238 -1.46 -24.80 22.16
C LYS A 238 -2.87 -24.25 21.95
N VAL A 239 -3.68 -24.92 21.14
CA VAL A 239 -5.13 -24.70 21.10
C VAL A 239 -5.82 -25.63 22.12
N THR A 240 -6.58 -25.08 23.05
CA THR A 240 -7.40 -25.83 24.03
C THR A 240 -8.88 -25.55 23.82
N ASN A 241 -9.73 -26.59 23.91
CA ASN A 241 -11.20 -26.45 23.88
C ASN A 241 -11.71 -26.01 25.26
N VAL A 242 -12.25 -24.79 25.37
CA VAL A 242 -12.65 -24.17 26.66
C VAL A 242 -14.14 -24.36 26.97
N ILE A 243 -14.95 -24.70 25.96
CA ILE A 243 -16.41 -24.86 26.07
C ILE A 243 -16.90 -26.14 25.39
N ASN A 244 -18.05 -26.65 25.84
CA ASN A 244 -18.64 -27.91 25.42
C ASN A 244 -19.43 -27.80 24.10
N LYS A 245 -20.11 -26.66 23.88
CA LYS A 245 -21.04 -26.45 22.75
C LYS A 245 -20.36 -25.69 21.59
N GLY A 246 -20.78 -25.98 20.37
CA GLY A 246 -20.24 -25.39 19.13
C GLY A 246 -19.33 -26.35 18.35
N THR A 247 -18.77 -25.86 17.24
CA THR A 247 -17.76 -26.58 16.44
C THR A 247 -16.40 -26.59 17.14
N GLY A 248 -15.41 -27.32 16.61
CA GLY A 248 -14.02 -27.19 17.05
C GLY A 248 -13.55 -25.73 17.04
N PHE A 249 -13.79 -25.03 15.91
CA PHE A 249 -13.46 -23.62 15.75
C PHE A 249 -14.10 -22.73 16.82
N ASP A 250 -15.37 -22.94 17.18
CA ASP A 250 -16.05 -22.15 18.21
C ASP A 250 -15.42 -22.34 19.60
N ARG A 251 -15.03 -23.57 19.92
CA ARG A 251 -14.61 -24.00 21.26
C ARG A 251 -13.13 -23.77 21.57
N GLY A 252 -12.27 -23.73 20.55
CA GLY A 252 -10.81 -23.56 20.69
C GLY A 252 -10.37 -22.12 21.01
N TYR A 253 -9.37 -21.99 21.88
CA TYR A 253 -8.67 -20.74 22.24
C TYR A 253 -7.15 -21.05 22.30
N HIS A 254 -6.30 -20.05 22.09
CA HIS A 254 -4.86 -20.17 22.38
C HIS A 254 -4.64 -20.18 23.89
N ASP A 255 -3.92 -21.19 24.36
CA ASP A 255 -3.75 -21.52 25.78
C ASP A 255 -2.35 -21.18 26.24
N TYR A 256 -2.25 -20.09 27.01
CA TYR A 256 -1.03 -19.58 27.64
C TYR A 256 -0.96 -19.96 29.14
N GLY A 257 -1.79 -20.90 29.61
CA GLY A 257 -1.86 -21.33 31.02
C GLY A 257 -2.55 -20.31 31.94
N ASN A 258 -2.01 -19.09 32.02
CA ASN A 258 -2.58 -17.94 32.75
C ASN A 258 -3.70 -17.22 31.97
N ALA A 259 -3.74 -17.34 30.64
CA ALA A 259 -4.71 -16.67 29.78
C ALA A 259 -5.14 -17.55 28.61
N LEU A 260 -6.39 -17.38 28.15
CA LEU A 260 -7.00 -18.10 27.04
C LEU A 260 -7.52 -17.09 26.01
N LEU A 261 -6.84 -17.02 24.86
CA LEU A 261 -6.98 -15.93 23.89
C LEU A 261 -7.65 -16.36 22.60
N LYS A 262 -8.52 -15.51 22.06
CA LYS A 262 -9.12 -15.71 20.74
C LYS A 262 -9.46 -14.40 20.06
N LYS A 263 -9.05 -14.27 18.81
CA LYS A 263 -9.44 -13.16 17.92
C LYS A 263 -10.00 -13.73 16.63
N THR A 264 -11.13 -13.19 16.18
CA THR A 264 -11.80 -13.63 14.95
C THR A 264 -12.41 -12.45 14.20
N VAL A 265 -12.47 -12.56 12.88
CA VAL A 265 -13.26 -11.70 11.99
C VAL A 265 -14.47 -12.46 11.46
N MET A 266 -15.57 -11.74 11.26
CA MET A 266 -16.81 -12.21 10.63
C MET A 266 -17.46 -11.07 9.81
N PRO A 267 -18.41 -11.35 8.91
CA PRO A 267 -19.11 -10.30 8.17
C PRO A 267 -19.89 -9.36 9.10
N SER A 268 -19.95 -8.07 8.76
CA SER A 268 -20.91 -7.13 9.34
C SER A 268 -22.30 -7.28 8.71
N ASN A 269 -23.27 -6.51 9.20
CA ASN A 269 -24.52 -6.21 8.49
C ASN A 269 -24.29 -5.19 7.34
N GLU A 270 -23.28 -4.33 7.47
CA GLU A 270 -22.93 -3.32 6.45
C GLU A 270 -22.06 -3.92 5.35
N GLU A 271 -22.35 -3.56 4.09
CA GLU A 271 -21.67 -4.15 2.94
C GLU A 271 -20.18 -3.74 2.91
N ASN A 272 -19.30 -4.73 2.75
CA ASN A 272 -17.84 -4.60 2.76
C ASN A 272 -17.18 -4.23 4.11
N GLN A 273 -17.97 -4.09 5.18
CA GLN A 273 -17.47 -3.99 6.54
C GLN A 273 -17.38 -5.38 7.21
N PHE A 274 -16.46 -5.51 8.15
CA PHE A 274 -16.19 -6.75 8.86
C PHE A 274 -16.17 -6.49 10.37
N LYS A 275 -16.86 -7.34 11.12
CA LYS A 275 -16.87 -7.29 12.58
C LYS A 275 -15.72 -8.13 13.13
N ILE A 276 -14.88 -7.52 13.95
CA ILE A 276 -13.88 -8.20 14.76
C ILE A 276 -14.50 -8.56 16.11
N GLN A 277 -14.14 -9.73 16.63
CA GLN A 277 -14.45 -10.18 17.98
C GLN A 277 -13.15 -10.65 18.63
N LEU A 278 -12.81 -10.08 19.79
CA LEU A 278 -11.64 -10.42 20.59
C LEU A 278 -12.12 -10.84 21.99
N ASP A 279 -11.78 -12.07 22.37
CA ASP A 279 -12.13 -12.71 23.64
C ASP A 279 -10.85 -12.95 24.47
N LEU A 280 -10.88 -12.45 25.71
CA LEU A 280 -9.88 -12.72 26.74
C LEU A 280 -10.56 -13.49 27.88
N LEU A 281 -10.17 -14.74 28.09
CA LEU A 281 -10.56 -15.52 29.26
C LEU A 281 -9.36 -15.66 30.21
N SER A 282 -9.63 -15.68 31.51
CA SER A 282 -8.65 -16.14 32.50
C SER A 282 -8.32 -17.62 32.27
N GLY A 283 -7.03 -17.96 32.39
CA GLY A 283 -6.55 -19.34 32.33
C GLY A 283 -6.69 -20.07 33.66
N VAL A 284 -6.17 -21.30 33.72
CA VAL A 284 -6.27 -22.20 34.89
C VAL A 284 -4.94 -22.41 35.62
N GLU A 285 -3.81 -22.17 34.96
CA GLU A 285 -2.48 -22.48 35.45
C GLU A 285 -1.81 -21.23 36.01
N ILE A 286 -1.91 -21.06 37.33
CA ILE A 286 -1.11 -20.11 38.10
C ILE A 286 0.12 -20.87 38.59
N GLU A 287 1.32 -20.27 38.52
CA GLU A 287 2.49 -20.78 39.26
C GLU A 287 2.28 -20.56 40.77
N LYS A 288 1.46 -21.40 41.40
CA LYS A 288 1.02 -21.26 42.79
C LYS A 288 2.15 -21.62 43.77
N LYS A 289 3.14 -20.73 43.91
CA LYS A 289 4.03 -20.74 45.08
C LYS A 289 3.17 -20.70 46.34
N PRO A 290 3.55 -21.40 47.41
CA PRO A 290 2.83 -21.31 48.66
C PRO A 290 2.89 -19.89 49.22
N LEU A 291 1.89 -19.50 50.01
CA LEU A 291 1.77 -18.17 50.58
C LEU A 291 1.79 -18.27 52.11
N ASP A 292 2.78 -17.64 52.73
CA ASP A 292 2.86 -17.54 54.19
C ASP A 292 2.72 -16.07 54.60
N ILE A 293 1.56 -15.75 55.18
CA ILE A 293 1.16 -14.40 55.57
C ILE A 293 1.32 -14.24 57.08
N VAL A 294 1.96 -13.15 57.54
CA VAL A 294 1.84 -12.71 58.94
C VAL A 294 1.01 -11.43 59.03
N LEU A 295 -0.06 -11.49 59.81
CA LEU A 295 -0.88 -10.32 60.15
C LEU A 295 -0.30 -9.67 61.41
N VAL A 296 0.17 -8.43 61.29
CA VAL A 296 0.83 -7.66 62.33
C VAL A 296 -0.15 -6.63 62.88
N LEU A 297 -0.74 -6.94 64.04
CA LEU A 297 -1.93 -6.28 64.59
C LEU A 297 -1.56 -5.26 65.68
N ASP A 298 -1.98 -4.00 65.54
CA ASP A 298 -1.87 -3.04 66.65
C ASP A 298 -2.76 -3.46 67.83
N LYS A 299 -2.19 -3.37 69.03
CA LYS A 299 -2.88 -3.53 70.32
C LYS A 299 -2.60 -2.36 71.26
N SER A 300 -2.36 -1.18 70.70
CA SER A 300 -2.37 0.12 71.40
C SER A 300 -3.74 0.49 71.98
N SER A 301 -3.80 1.48 72.87
CA SER A 301 -5.05 1.92 73.50
C SER A 301 -6.03 2.67 72.58
N SER A 302 -5.57 3.23 71.44
CA SER A 302 -6.45 3.89 70.47
C SER A 302 -7.45 2.91 69.85
N MET A 303 -7.04 1.65 69.69
CA MET A 303 -7.88 0.52 69.24
C MET A 303 -9.13 0.24 70.09
N LYS A 304 -9.28 0.86 71.27
CA LYS A 304 -10.53 0.80 72.06
C LYS A 304 -11.61 1.78 71.59
N ASN A 305 -11.22 2.83 70.87
CA ASN A 305 -12.14 3.81 70.32
C ASN A 305 -12.94 3.19 69.16
N ASN A 306 -14.15 3.69 68.92
CA ASN A 306 -14.98 3.38 67.74
C ASN A 306 -15.16 1.87 67.44
N ASN A 307 -15.05 1.00 68.45
CA ASN A 307 -15.07 -0.46 68.33
C ASN A 307 -13.92 -1.07 67.47
N ARG A 308 -12.87 -0.29 67.16
CA ARG A 308 -11.76 -0.61 66.23
C ARG A 308 -11.16 -2.00 66.42
N ASN A 309 -10.78 -2.37 67.64
CA ASN A 309 -10.24 -3.69 67.95
C ASN A 309 -11.19 -4.84 67.54
N ASN A 310 -12.49 -4.69 67.81
CA ASN A 310 -13.47 -5.73 67.54
C ASN A 310 -13.83 -5.78 66.05
N ASN A 311 -13.82 -4.62 65.37
CA ASN A 311 -14.00 -4.53 63.92
C ASN A 311 -12.80 -5.14 63.18
N MET A 312 -11.56 -4.92 63.65
CA MET A 312 -10.36 -5.59 63.16
C MET A 312 -10.40 -7.10 63.40
N ILE A 313 -10.83 -7.56 64.60
CA ILE A 313 -11.00 -8.99 64.87
C ILE A 313 -12.00 -9.60 63.89
N ALA A 314 -13.21 -9.04 63.78
CA ALA A 314 -14.23 -9.52 62.85
C ALA A 314 -13.76 -9.51 61.38
N ALA A 315 -12.95 -8.52 60.98
CA ALA A 315 -12.38 -8.47 59.63
C ALA A 315 -11.36 -9.58 59.38
N VAL A 316 -10.53 -9.94 60.38
CA VAL A 316 -9.62 -11.10 60.31
C VAL A 316 -10.39 -12.42 60.35
N GLU A 317 -11.49 -12.51 61.11
CA GLU A 317 -12.36 -13.69 61.13
C GLU A 317 -13.04 -13.92 59.77
N GLU A 318 -13.56 -12.87 59.13
CA GLU A 318 -14.17 -12.94 57.81
C GLU A 318 -13.12 -13.23 56.71
N PHE A 319 -11.99 -12.51 56.73
CA PHE A 319 -10.87 -12.73 55.80
C PHE A 319 -10.34 -14.16 55.84
N THR A 320 -9.97 -14.67 57.02
CA THR A 320 -9.40 -16.03 57.14
C THR A 320 -10.43 -17.09 56.79
N LYS A 321 -11.71 -16.88 57.11
CA LYS A 321 -12.79 -17.77 56.66
C LYS A 321 -12.86 -17.84 55.14
N GLU A 322 -12.93 -16.71 54.43
CA GLU A 322 -13.02 -16.71 52.96
C GLU A 322 -11.74 -17.25 52.30
N LEU A 323 -10.56 -16.85 52.78
CA LEU A 323 -9.25 -17.27 52.29
C LEU A 323 -9.05 -18.79 52.31
N PHE A 324 -9.74 -19.50 53.21
CA PHE A 324 -9.70 -20.95 53.34
C PHE A 324 -11.02 -21.66 52.92
N GLU A 325 -12.07 -20.91 52.52
CA GLU A 325 -13.29 -21.46 51.90
C GLU A 325 -13.11 -21.69 50.38
N GLU A 326 -12.27 -20.90 49.70
CA GLU A 326 -11.70 -21.29 48.40
C GLU A 326 -10.70 -22.45 48.64
N LYS A 327 -10.98 -23.64 48.06
CA LYS A 327 -10.25 -24.89 48.37
C LYS A 327 -8.86 -25.01 47.71
N ASP A 328 -7.99 -24.04 47.91
CA ASP A 328 -6.58 -24.07 47.54
C ASP A 328 -5.74 -24.75 48.65
N GLY A 329 -6.09 -26.02 48.93
CA GLY A 329 -5.67 -26.76 50.11
C GLY A 329 -4.16 -26.75 50.38
N ASP A 330 -3.81 -26.53 51.65
CA ASP A 330 -2.45 -26.49 52.23
C ASP A 330 -1.47 -25.44 51.66
N ASN A 331 -1.82 -24.73 50.56
CA ASN A 331 -0.88 -23.82 49.91
C ASN A 331 -0.80 -22.44 50.60
N ILE A 332 -1.87 -21.97 51.24
CA ILE A 332 -1.88 -20.72 52.02
C ILE A 332 -1.85 -21.02 53.52
N ARG A 333 -1.06 -20.26 54.30
CA ARG A 333 -1.11 -20.28 55.78
C ARG A 333 -0.99 -18.87 56.35
N VAL A 334 -1.59 -18.65 57.52
CA VAL A 334 -1.57 -17.38 58.24
C VAL A 334 -0.93 -17.56 59.62
N ALA A 335 -0.03 -16.65 59.96
CA ALA A 335 0.46 -16.39 61.31
C ALA A 335 -0.03 -15.02 61.79
N LEU A 336 0.06 -14.79 63.10
CA LEU A 336 -0.31 -13.54 63.74
C LEU A 336 0.87 -13.03 64.56
N ALA A 337 1.11 -11.72 64.49
CA ALA A 337 1.88 -10.97 65.46
C ALA A 337 1.02 -9.84 66.01
N ASN A 338 1.23 -9.43 67.26
CA ASN A 338 0.68 -8.20 67.79
C ASN A 338 1.74 -7.37 68.50
N TYR A 339 1.48 -6.08 68.72
CA TYR A 339 2.42 -5.19 69.39
C TYR A 339 1.72 -4.14 70.26
N TRP A 340 2.35 -3.77 71.37
CA TRP A 340 1.85 -2.75 72.29
C TRP A 340 2.97 -2.17 73.18
N GLY A 341 2.79 -0.98 73.72
CA GLY A 341 3.66 -0.45 74.79
C GLY A 341 3.23 -0.91 76.18
N MET A 342 4.13 -0.96 77.16
CA MET A 342 3.70 -0.97 78.57
C MET A 342 3.30 0.43 79.05
N PRO A 343 2.43 0.56 80.06
CA PRO A 343 2.29 1.80 80.81
C PRO A 343 3.56 2.07 81.64
N GLU A 344 3.79 3.34 81.98
CA GLU A 344 4.97 3.75 82.75
C GLU A 344 4.85 3.31 84.22
N SER A 345 5.87 2.65 84.74
CA SER A 345 5.92 2.24 86.16
C SER A 345 6.37 3.41 87.04
N GLU A 346 5.83 3.51 88.26
CA GLU A 346 6.10 4.59 89.23
C GLU A 346 7.57 4.75 89.65
N ARG A 347 8.48 3.88 89.18
CA ARG A 347 9.91 3.90 89.50
C ARG A 347 10.81 4.37 88.35
N GLY A 348 10.25 4.91 87.27
CA GLY A 348 11.00 5.64 86.24
C GLY A 348 11.98 4.81 85.40
N THR A 349 11.84 3.48 85.40
CA THR A 349 12.54 2.60 84.46
C THR A 349 11.86 2.63 83.10
N THR A 350 12.62 2.31 82.04
CA THR A 350 12.26 2.55 80.63
C THR A 350 10.90 2.01 80.23
N LYS A 351 10.16 2.76 79.40
CA LYS A 351 9.01 2.25 78.62
C LYS A 351 9.39 0.93 77.93
N GLU A 352 8.83 -0.16 78.40
CA GLU A 352 8.95 -1.44 77.72
C GLU A 352 8.00 -1.47 76.52
N ILE A 353 8.46 -2.07 75.44
CA ILE A 353 7.70 -2.36 74.24
C ILE A 353 7.63 -3.88 74.09
N GLN A 354 6.46 -4.38 73.72
CA GLN A 354 6.12 -5.78 73.84
C GLN A 354 5.37 -6.24 72.58
N SER A 355 5.46 -7.54 72.31
CA SER A 355 4.81 -8.21 71.18
C SER A 355 4.60 -9.68 71.47
N GLU A 356 3.48 -10.23 71.01
CA GLU A 356 3.18 -11.66 71.04
C GLU A 356 3.08 -12.17 69.60
N VAL A 357 3.44 -13.43 69.39
CA VAL A 357 3.39 -14.13 68.09
C VAL A 357 2.60 -15.42 68.24
N SER A 358 1.93 -15.86 67.18
CA SER A 358 1.05 -17.03 67.23
C SER A 358 1.81 -18.30 67.60
N LYS A 359 1.15 -19.14 68.39
CA LYS A 359 1.58 -20.50 68.73
C LYS A 359 0.41 -21.44 68.54
N PHE A 360 0.34 -21.96 67.33
CA PHE A 360 -0.65 -22.93 66.88
C PHE A 360 -0.10 -24.35 67.08
N LYS A 361 -0.95 -25.35 66.88
CA LYS A 361 -0.65 -26.77 67.10
C LYS A 361 0.59 -27.28 66.37
N ASN A 362 0.90 -26.68 65.22
CA ASN A 362 2.00 -27.06 64.33
C ASN A 362 3.04 -25.91 64.14
N GLY A 363 3.20 -25.03 65.13
CA GLY A 363 4.15 -23.90 65.08
C GLY A 363 3.46 -22.54 64.92
N ALA A 364 4.15 -21.56 64.32
CA ALA A 364 3.66 -20.18 64.23
C ALA A 364 2.52 -19.96 63.20
N PHE A 365 2.40 -20.82 62.18
CA PHE A 365 1.43 -20.70 61.09
C PHE A 365 0.30 -21.74 61.17
N SER A 366 -0.91 -21.37 60.76
CA SER A 366 -2.05 -22.29 60.62
C SER A 366 -2.86 -22.01 59.35
N SER A 367 -3.65 -23.00 58.93
CA SER A 367 -4.64 -22.94 57.85
C SER A 367 -6.06 -23.31 58.32
N ASP A 368 -6.28 -23.45 59.65
CA ASP A 368 -7.64 -23.58 60.22
C ASP A 368 -8.12 -22.21 60.73
N PRO A 369 -9.17 -21.60 60.12
CA PRO A 369 -9.76 -20.36 60.62
C PRO A 369 -10.12 -20.41 62.11
N LYS A 370 -10.57 -21.57 62.62
CA LYS A 370 -10.97 -21.70 64.04
C LYS A 370 -9.78 -21.56 64.98
N GLU A 371 -8.63 -22.09 64.58
CA GLU A 371 -7.41 -22.02 65.37
C GLU A 371 -6.89 -20.57 65.41
N ILE A 372 -6.85 -19.91 64.25
CA ILE A 372 -6.45 -18.50 64.12
C ILE A 372 -7.39 -17.59 64.91
N ASN A 373 -8.70 -17.76 64.76
CA ASN A 373 -9.71 -16.91 65.41
C ASN A 373 -9.75 -17.12 66.94
N SER A 374 -9.38 -18.31 67.43
CA SER A 374 -9.21 -18.59 68.86
C SER A 374 -7.93 -18.02 69.48
N SER A 375 -7.02 -17.45 68.67
CA SER A 375 -5.70 -17.03 69.12
C SER A 375 -5.75 -15.90 70.14
N LYS A 376 -4.96 -16.02 71.22
CA LYS A 376 -4.72 -14.93 72.17
C LYS A 376 -4.08 -13.71 71.51
N VAL A 377 -3.34 -13.90 70.42
CA VAL A 377 -2.69 -12.80 69.68
C VAL A 377 -3.75 -11.91 69.00
N LEU A 378 -4.78 -12.54 68.42
CA LEU A 378 -5.92 -11.84 67.82
C LEU A 378 -6.88 -11.27 68.87
N THR A 379 -7.26 -12.07 69.86
CA THR A 379 -8.31 -11.74 70.85
C THR A 379 -7.83 -10.84 71.99
N ARG A 380 -6.53 -10.50 72.04
CA ARG A 380 -5.95 -9.71 73.12
C ARG A 380 -6.58 -8.33 73.32
N ASP A 381 -6.72 -7.92 74.58
CA ASP A 381 -7.11 -6.56 74.95
C ASP A 381 -6.06 -5.51 74.54
N PRO A 382 -6.46 -4.35 73.99
CA PRO A 382 -5.53 -3.28 73.67
C PRO A 382 -5.07 -2.45 74.91
N VAL A 383 -3.86 -1.88 74.88
CA VAL A 383 -3.20 -1.16 76.00
C VAL A 383 -2.07 -0.22 75.53
N SER A 384 -1.90 0.92 76.22
CA SER A 384 -0.80 1.89 76.04
C SER A 384 -0.61 2.43 74.60
N GLY A 385 0.62 2.68 74.15
CA GLY A 385 0.94 3.25 72.82
C GLY A 385 1.25 2.21 71.73
N THR A 386 1.51 2.74 70.53
CA THR A 386 1.66 2.06 69.22
C THR A 386 3.14 1.92 68.76
N PRO A 387 3.88 0.88 69.18
CA PRO A 387 5.27 0.65 68.73
C PRO A 387 5.36 -0.15 67.41
N ILE A 388 5.08 0.50 66.27
CA ILE A 388 5.03 -0.18 64.95
C ILE A 388 6.32 -0.96 64.63
N THR A 389 7.50 -0.45 64.98
CA THR A 389 8.77 -1.18 64.80
C THR A 389 8.84 -2.53 65.53
N MET A 390 8.13 -2.69 66.66
CA MET A 390 8.03 -3.97 67.34
C MET A 390 7.09 -4.94 66.61
N GLY A 391 6.01 -4.44 66.02
CA GLY A 391 5.18 -5.20 65.09
C GLY A 391 5.97 -5.69 63.88
N LEU A 392 6.70 -4.78 63.22
CA LEU A 392 7.58 -5.10 62.09
C LEU A 392 8.60 -6.18 62.48
N LYS A 393 9.27 -6.04 63.64
CA LYS A 393 10.20 -7.06 64.15
C LYS A 393 9.51 -8.41 64.35
N ALA A 394 8.40 -8.44 65.10
CA ALA A 394 7.68 -9.68 65.41
C ALA A 394 7.14 -10.38 64.15
N GLY A 395 6.72 -9.62 63.13
CA GLY A 395 6.37 -10.14 61.82
C GLY A 395 7.57 -10.78 61.10
N SER A 396 8.72 -10.10 61.06
CA SER A 396 9.94 -10.67 60.46
C SER A 396 10.50 -11.86 61.23
N ASP A 397 10.40 -11.87 62.57
CA ASP A 397 10.80 -13.00 63.40
C ASP A 397 9.97 -14.25 63.05
N VAL A 398 8.65 -14.08 62.85
CA VAL A 398 7.74 -15.17 62.46
C VAL A 398 8.04 -15.69 61.05
N LEU A 399 8.34 -14.81 60.10
CA LEU A 399 8.63 -15.18 58.70
C LEU A 399 10.03 -15.80 58.51
N TYR A 400 11.06 -15.37 59.26
CA TYR A 400 12.46 -15.68 58.95
C TYR A 400 13.27 -16.35 60.08
N ASN A 401 12.76 -16.46 61.31
CA ASN A 401 13.47 -17.24 62.34
C ASN A 401 13.38 -18.74 62.05
N THR A 402 14.50 -19.46 62.22
CA THR A 402 14.64 -20.90 61.89
C THR A 402 14.60 -21.83 63.10
N ASP A 403 14.28 -21.30 64.29
CA ASP A 403 13.91 -22.11 65.46
C ASP A 403 12.70 -23.00 65.13
N PHE A 404 12.69 -24.26 65.59
CA PHE A 404 11.80 -25.35 65.15
C PHE A 404 10.28 -25.08 65.18
N ASP A 405 9.81 -24.08 65.95
CA ASP A 405 8.39 -23.69 66.05
C ASP A 405 8.00 -22.52 65.13
N TYR A 406 8.95 -21.93 64.39
CA TYR A 406 8.79 -20.68 63.61
C TYR A 406 9.29 -20.81 62.16
N GLY A 407 9.13 -19.74 61.39
CA GLY A 407 9.62 -19.63 60.01
C GLY A 407 8.54 -19.88 58.95
N ALA A 408 8.58 -19.08 57.90
CA ALA A 408 7.86 -19.36 56.66
C ALA A 408 8.54 -20.51 55.88
N ARG A 409 7.77 -21.15 55.01
CA ARG A 409 8.27 -22.10 54.01
C ARG A 409 9.35 -21.42 53.14
N PRO A 410 10.52 -22.03 52.91
CA PRO A 410 11.57 -21.44 52.07
C PRO A 410 11.07 -21.03 50.68
N GLU A 411 10.26 -21.89 50.06
CA GLU A 411 9.67 -21.74 48.73
C GLU A 411 8.44 -20.82 48.66
N ALA A 412 7.94 -20.34 49.80
CA ALA A 412 6.77 -19.48 49.85
C ALA A 412 7.07 -18.00 49.59
N GLU A 413 6.07 -17.28 49.07
CA GLU A 413 6.05 -15.82 49.09
C GLU A 413 5.69 -15.33 50.50
N LYS A 414 6.48 -14.39 51.01
CA LYS A 414 6.54 -14.01 52.43
C LYS A 414 5.89 -12.66 52.64
N ILE A 415 4.64 -12.66 53.12
CA ILE A 415 3.80 -11.48 53.17
C ILE A 415 3.68 -10.98 54.61
N MET A 416 3.95 -9.70 54.83
CA MET A 416 3.65 -9.02 56.09
C MET A 416 2.53 -8.01 55.85
N VAL A 417 1.42 -8.11 56.59
CA VAL A 417 0.34 -7.12 56.54
C VAL A 417 0.29 -6.38 57.87
N VAL A 418 0.61 -5.10 57.88
CA VAL A 418 0.63 -4.25 59.08
C VAL A 418 -0.68 -3.50 59.22
N LEU A 419 -1.38 -3.69 60.34
CA LEU A 419 -2.67 -3.07 60.66
C LEU A 419 -2.54 -2.14 61.87
N THR A 420 -2.79 -0.84 61.70
CA THR A 420 -2.72 0.17 62.78
C THR A 420 -3.83 1.24 62.68
N ASP A 421 -4.25 1.75 63.84
CA ASP A 421 -5.22 2.86 63.96
C ASP A 421 -4.58 4.19 64.44
N GLY A 422 -3.26 4.18 64.68
CA GLY A 422 -2.53 5.26 65.33
C GLY A 422 -1.14 5.51 64.73
N ALA A 423 -0.65 6.74 64.95
CA ALA A 423 0.70 7.16 64.57
C ALA A 423 1.79 6.47 65.43
N PRO A 424 3.02 6.31 64.92
CA PRO A 424 4.13 5.70 65.66
C PRO A 424 4.42 6.38 67.01
N TYR A 425 4.17 5.69 68.12
CA TYR A 425 4.31 6.25 69.47
C TYR A 425 5.74 6.13 70.04
N THR A 426 6.43 5.04 69.72
CA THR A 426 7.83 4.80 70.11
C THR A 426 8.47 3.75 69.19
N ALA A 427 9.79 3.75 69.06
CA ALA A 427 10.54 2.76 68.28
C ALA A 427 11.43 1.85 69.15
N ILE A 428 11.88 0.74 68.58
CA ILE A 428 12.96 -0.09 69.15
C ILE A 428 14.23 0.76 69.29
N LYS A 429 14.93 0.63 70.43
CA LYS A 429 16.23 1.26 70.65
C LYS A 429 17.32 0.47 69.91
N GLU A 430 17.79 0.97 68.77
CA GLU A 430 19.05 0.47 68.21
C GLU A 430 20.19 0.68 69.22
N LYS A 431 21.02 -0.35 69.44
CA LYS A 431 22.25 -0.22 70.23
C LYS A 431 23.32 0.53 69.44
N ARG A 432 23.29 1.86 69.51
CA ARG A 432 24.47 2.70 69.32
C ARG A 432 25.21 2.74 70.66
N ASN A 433 26.53 2.54 70.64
CA ASN A 433 27.32 2.31 71.87
C ASN A 433 27.18 3.45 72.88
N ASP A 434 26.91 3.13 74.15
CA ASP A 434 26.81 4.05 75.30
C ASP A 434 25.80 5.23 75.19
N HIS A 435 24.64 4.99 74.57
CA HIS A 435 23.55 5.99 74.49
C HIS A 435 22.46 5.79 75.56
N LYS A 436 22.00 6.90 76.18
CA LYS A 436 20.72 6.94 76.91
C LYS A 436 19.64 7.56 76.02
N VAL A 437 18.70 6.74 75.56
CA VAL A 437 17.50 7.19 74.83
C VAL A 437 16.33 7.37 75.80
N GLN A 438 15.75 8.56 75.82
CA GLN A 438 14.49 8.91 76.51
C GLN A 438 13.42 9.35 75.47
N VAL A 439 12.16 9.40 75.88
CA VAL A 439 11.02 9.74 74.99
C VAL A 439 10.31 10.93 75.61
N ASN A 440 10.91 12.11 75.42
CA ASN A 440 10.61 13.33 76.16
C ASN A 440 10.10 14.45 75.24
N GLU A 441 8.94 14.28 74.62
CA GLU A 441 7.90 15.32 74.51
C GLU A 441 6.63 14.77 73.82
N LYS A 442 5.56 15.57 73.80
CA LYS A 442 4.20 15.11 73.49
C LYS A 442 3.36 16.22 72.84
N SER A 443 3.44 16.35 71.52
CA SER A 443 2.33 16.94 70.73
C SER A 443 1.27 15.85 70.48
N LYS A 444 0.13 16.20 69.87
CA LYS A 444 -0.92 15.20 69.58
C LYS A 444 -0.50 14.23 68.46
N ASP A 445 0.26 14.72 67.49
CA ASP A 445 0.41 14.07 66.18
C ASP A 445 1.88 13.77 65.80
N HIS A 446 2.85 14.18 66.62
CA HIS A 446 4.28 13.96 66.42
C HIS A 446 4.94 13.47 67.72
N TYR A 447 5.74 12.41 67.61
CA TYR A 447 6.49 11.79 68.72
C TYR A 447 7.98 11.79 68.41
N VAL A 448 8.80 12.23 69.37
CA VAL A 448 10.26 12.42 69.19
C VAL A 448 11.04 11.54 70.17
N LEU A 449 12.03 10.82 69.64
CA LEU A 449 13.06 10.14 70.41
C LEU A 449 14.16 11.15 70.71
N THR A 450 14.51 11.35 71.98
CA THR A 450 15.68 12.14 72.37
C THR A 450 16.78 11.23 72.88
N TYR A 451 17.98 11.36 72.31
CA TYR A 451 19.15 10.58 72.69
C TYR A 451 20.19 11.50 73.32
N SER A 452 20.79 11.05 74.43
CA SER A 452 22.03 11.64 74.94
C SER A 452 23.18 10.64 74.94
N GLN A 453 24.32 11.10 74.42
CA GLN A 453 25.59 10.38 74.37
C GLN A 453 26.55 11.06 75.33
N LYS A 454 27.15 10.31 76.26
CA LYS A 454 28.10 10.84 77.24
C LYS A 454 29.53 10.43 76.90
N SER A 455 30.27 11.36 76.31
CA SER A 455 31.70 11.20 76.01
C SER A 455 32.52 11.64 77.21
N TYR A 456 33.17 10.70 77.90
CA TYR A 456 33.98 10.98 79.08
C TYR A 456 35.39 11.42 78.69
N GLU A 457 35.83 12.58 79.17
CA GLU A 457 37.20 13.09 79.00
C GLU A 457 38.13 12.47 80.07
N ASN A 458 37.58 12.20 81.25
CA ASN A 458 38.23 11.58 82.41
C ASN A 458 37.15 11.19 83.43
N LYS A 459 37.52 10.55 84.55
CA LYS A 459 36.55 9.98 85.51
C LYS A 459 35.52 10.98 86.06
N ASP A 460 35.88 12.25 86.14
CA ASP A 460 35.08 13.30 86.77
C ASP A 460 34.46 14.30 85.76
N ARG A 461 34.65 14.10 84.44
CA ARG A 461 34.12 14.98 83.38
C ARG A 461 33.59 14.22 82.17
N PHE A 462 32.40 14.61 81.71
CA PHE A 462 31.81 14.15 80.45
C PHE A 462 31.19 15.33 79.67
N TYR A 463 31.21 15.22 78.35
CA TYR A 463 30.40 16.02 77.43
C TYR A 463 29.14 15.23 77.09
N GLU A 464 27.98 15.90 77.07
CA GLU A 464 26.69 15.25 76.73
C GLU A 464 26.15 15.82 75.41
N ASN A 465 26.43 15.12 74.31
CA ASN A 465 25.78 15.40 73.02
C ASN A 465 24.32 14.99 73.09
N LYS A 466 23.42 15.85 72.60
CA LYS A 466 21.97 15.61 72.56
C LYS A 466 21.46 15.76 71.14
N GLY A 467 20.59 14.85 70.73
CA GLY A 467 19.90 14.92 69.45
C GLY A 467 18.50 14.34 69.53
N SER A 468 17.75 14.56 68.46
CA SER A 468 16.34 14.21 68.32
C SER A 468 16.07 13.55 66.98
N GLN A 469 15.22 12.54 66.95
CA GLN A 469 14.71 11.92 65.73
C GLN A 469 13.21 11.69 65.87
N GLU A 470 12.43 11.90 64.81
CA GLU A 470 11.01 11.54 64.85
C GLU A 470 10.83 10.02 64.87
N VAL A 471 9.86 9.53 65.67
CA VAL A 471 9.52 8.10 65.73
C VAL A 471 9.03 7.58 64.37
N ALA A 472 8.38 8.44 63.57
CA ALA A 472 7.98 8.14 62.20
C ALA A 472 9.18 7.78 61.32
N ASP A 473 10.19 8.65 61.21
CA ASP A 473 11.40 8.36 60.43
C ASP A 473 12.23 7.21 61.02
N ALA A 474 12.27 7.04 62.34
CA ALA A 474 12.87 5.85 62.95
C ALA A 474 12.13 4.55 62.55
N THR A 475 10.80 4.62 62.37
CA THR A 475 9.98 3.49 61.93
C THR A 475 10.17 3.18 60.45
N VAL A 476 10.23 4.21 59.59
CA VAL A 476 10.52 4.06 58.16
C VAL A 476 11.93 3.55 57.92
N HIS A 477 12.93 4.08 58.64
CA HIS A 477 14.31 3.60 58.57
C HIS A 477 14.40 2.12 58.97
N TYR A 478 13.74 1.71 60.06
CA TYR A 478 13.67 0.31 60.47
C TYR A 478 12.98 -0.59 59.42
N SER A 479 11.87 -0.14 58.83
CA SER A 479 11.19 -0.86 57.75
C SER A 479 12.06 -1.01 56.50
N ASN A 480 12.74 0.05 56.07
CA ASN A 480 13.60 0.02 54.88
C ASN A 480 14.85 -0.85 55.10
N LYS A 481 15.40 -0.86 56.31
CA LYS A 481 16.45 -1.79 56.73
C LYS A 481 15.96 -3.24 56.68
N LEU A 482 14.80 -3.54 57.28
CA LEU A 482 14.16 -4.86 57.25
C LEU A 482 13.91 -5.35 55.81
N LYS A 483 13.40 -4.49 54.92
CA LYS A 483 13.21 -4.79 53.48
C LYS A 483 14.53 -4.98 52.72
N SER A 484 15.65 -4.43 53.22
CA SER A 484 16.99 -4.63 52.66
C SER A 484 17.69 -5.87 53.21
N ASP A 485 17.41 -6.26 54.45
CA ASP A 485 17.89 -7.48 55.09
C ASP A 485 17.13 -8.72 54.54
N TYR A 486 15.85 -8.54 54.18
CA TYR A 486 14.95 -9.57 53.64
C TYR A 486 14.30 -9.13 52.30
N PRO A 487 15.04 -9.18 51.16
CA PRO A 487 14.56 -8.64 49.88
C PRO A 487 13.41 -9.43 49.23
N ASP A 488 13.06 -10.62 49.73
CA ASP A 488 11.88 -11.39 49.29
C ASP A 488 10.60 -11.08 50.09
N ILE A 489 10.63 -10.10 51.00
CA ILE A 489 9.48 -9.71 51.82
C ILE A 489 8.56 -8.71 51.12
N SER A 490 7.25 -9.00 51.12
CA SER A 490 6.22 -8.09 50.62
C SER A 490 5.45 -7.47 51.80
N VAL A 491 5.79 -6.22 52.15
CA VAL A 491 5.11 -5.47 53.22
C VAL A 491 3.92 -4.71 52.65
N TYR A 492 2.74 -5.05 53.15
CA TYR A 492 1.48 -4.33 52.99
C TYR A 492 1.18 -3.55 54.25
N SER A 493 0.55 -2.39 54.12
CA SER A 493 0.22 -1.52 55.24
C SER A 493 -1.23 -1.02 55.12
N ILE A 494 -2.02 -1.27 56.16
CA ILE A 494 -3.44 -0.91 56.24
C ILE A 494 -3.62 0.07 57.40
N GLY A 495 -3.78 1.35 57.06
CA GLY A 495 -4.14 2.39 58.01
C GLY A 495 -5.66 2.53 58.07
N PHE A 496 -6.29 2.13 59.18
CA PHE A 496 -7.74 2.24 59.34
C PHE A 496 -8.10 3.28 60.40
N GLY A 497 -9.10 4.11 60.12
CA GLY A 497 -9.50 5.18 61.04
C GLY A 497 -8.50 6.34 61.18
N ILE A 498 -7.47 6.39 60.31
CA ILE A 498 -6.43 7.43 60.29
C ILE A 498 -6.67 8.49 59.19
N LYS A 499 -7.82 8.50 58.52
CA LYS A 499 -8.13 9.47 57.45
C LYS A 499 -8.01 10.90 58.02
N GLY A 500 -7.03 11.67 57.52
CA GLY A 500 -6.69 13.01 58.00
C GLY A 500 -5.50 13.10 58.98
N VAL A 501 -4.91 11.98 59.42
CA VAL A 501 -3.73 11.95 60.31
C VAL A 501 -2.46 11.81 59.48
N THR A 502 -1.98 12.93 58.92
CA THR A 502 -0.89 12.97 57.92
C THR A 502 0.35 12.16 58.32
N ASN A 503 0.81 12.25 59.58
CA ASN A 503 2.00 11.52 60.03
C ASN A 503 1.82 9.98 59.99
N ALA A 504 0.64 9.50 60.40
CA ALA A 504 0.30 8.08 60.33
C ALA A 504 0.19 7.62 58.87
N ILE A 505 -0.47 8.41 58.01
CA ILE A 505 -0.61 8.14 56.56
C ILE A 505 0.77 8.03 55.90
N ASN A 506 1.59 9.08 56.03
CA ASN A 506 2.93 9.14 55.42
C ASN A 506 3.85 8.03 55.94
N THR A 507 3.74 7.65 57.22
CA THR A 507 4.51 6.50 57.75
C THR A 507 4.03 5.19 57.13
N MET A 508 2.71 4.96 57.08
CA MET A 508 2.14 3.72 56.55
C MET A 508 2.46 3.53 55.06
N GLU A 509 2.40 4.59 54.26
CA GLU A 509 2.84 4.59 52.87
C GLU A 509 4.33 4.25 52.73
N ARG A 510 5.19 4.89 53.53
CA ARG A 510 6.66 4.69 53.48
C ARG A 510 7.13 3.33 54.03
N ILE A 511 6.36 2.65 54.89
CA ILE A 511 6.73 1.28 55.34
C ILE A 511 6.31 0.17 54.38
N ALA A 512 5.34 0.39 53.49
CA ALA A 512 4.98 -0.58 52.45
C ALA A 512 6.18 -0.91 51.54
N SER A 513 6.15 -2.06 50.86
CA SER A 513 7.17 -2.37 49.84
C SER A 513 6.97 -1.54 48.56
N SER A 514 5.76 -1.04 48.30
CA SER A 514 5.42 -0.16 47.17
C SER A 514 4.06 0.54 47.39
N ALA A 515 3.80 1.65 46.70
CA ALA A 515 2.61 2.49 46.92
C ALA A 515 1.27 1.76 46.65
N ASP A 516 1.26 0.77 45.76
CA ASP A 516 0.11 -0.12 45.49
C ASP A 516 -0.22 -1.08 46.65
N LYS A 517 0.69 -1.23 47.62
CA LYS A 517 0.55 -2.09 48.81
C LYS A 517 0.18 -1.32 50.08
N PHE A 518 -0.01 -0.01 49.96
CA PHE A 518 -0.57 0.85 51.00
C PHE A 518 -2.09 1.01 50.80
N TYR A 519 -2.85 0.82 51.88
CA TYR A 519 -4.30 0.88 51.91
C TYR A 519 -4.80 1.76 53.06
N LEU A 520 -5.91 2.47 52.81
CA LEU A 520 -6.65 3.22 53.81
C LEU A 520 -8.08 2.68 53.93
N ALA A 521 -8.58 2.57 55.15
CA ALA A 521 -9.94 2.18 55.47
C ALA A 521 -10.53 3.09 56.58
N ASP A 522 -11.85 3.12 56.71
CA ASP A 522 -12.53 3.66 57.89
C ASP A 522 -12.59 2.64 59.03
N ASP A 523 -13.12 3.07 60.18
CA ASP A 523 -13.22 2.25 61.40
C ASP A 523 -14.12 1.01 61.26
N GLY A 524 -14.88 0.88 60.17
CA GLY A 524 -15.87 -0.18 59.97
C GLY A 524 -15.29 -1.45 59.33
N THR A 525 -15.73 -2.61 59.84
CA THR A 525 -15.30 -3.95 59.40
C THR A 525 -15.28 -4.14 57.89
N SER A 526 -16.30 -3.65 57.17
CA SER A 526 -16.47 -3.89 55.73
C SER A 526 -15.38 -3.28 54.85
N GLU A 527 -14.82 -2.10 55.18
CA GLU A 527 -13.70 -1.55 54.39
C GLU A 527 -12.41 -2.34 54.66
N ILE A 528 -12.16 -2.75 55.90
CA ILE A 528 -11.00 -3.57 56.26
C ILE A 528 -11.07 -4.94 55.56
N VAL A 529 -12.27 -5.52 55.46
CA VAL A 529 -12.53 -6.77 54.72
C VAL A 529 -12.34 -6.60 53.21
N GLU A 530 -12.83 -5.54 52.58
CA GLU A 530 -12.59 -5.30 51.14
C GLU A 530 -11.10 -5.06 50.85
N VAL A 531 -10.35 -4.42 51.75
CA VAL A 531 -8.88 -4.31 51.66
C VAL A 531 -8.21 -5.69 51.73
N PHE A 532 -8.61 -6.55 52.68
CA PHE A 532 -8.11 -7.92 52.76
C PHE A 532 -8.45 -8.75 51.51
N LYS A 533 -9.62 -8.53 50.91
CA LYS A 533 -10.05 -9.14 49.63
C LYS A 533 -9.15 -8.68 48.47
N ASP A 534 -8.89 -7.38 48.34
CA ASP A 534 -7.96 -6.83 47.34
C ASP A 534 -6.54 -7.44 47.47
N ILE A 535 -6.05 -7.60 48.71
CA ILE A 535 -4.73 -8.21 48.99
C ILE A 535 -4.73 -9.68 48.54
N ALA A 536 -5.74 -10.48 48.92
CA ALA A 536 -5.84 -11.88 48.47
C ALA A 536 -5.96 -12.03 46.95
N ILE A 537 -6.71 -11.12 46.31
CA ILE A 537 -6.88 -11.04 44.85
C ILE A 537 -5.53 -10.82 44.13
N SER A 538 -4.58 -10.08 44.73
CA SER A 538 -3.26 -9.88 44.14
C SER A 538 -2.40 -11.16 44.02
N PHE A 539 -2.69 -12.19 44.82
CA PHE A 539 -2.01 -13.49 44.76
C PHE A 539 -2.80 -14.57 44.01
N THR A 540 -4.12 -14.53 44.06
CA THR A 540 -4.99 -15.64 43.57
C THR A 540 -5.44 -15.51 42.11
N ARG A 541 -5.18 -14.39 41.43
CA ARG A 541 -5.67 -14.16 40.05
C ARG A 541 -4.57 -14.34 38.99
N PRO A 542 -4.82 -15.12 37.90
CA PRO A 542 -3.89 -15.29 36.78
C PRO A 542 -3.58 -13.97 36.05
N LEU A 543 -4.65 -13.21 35.76
CA LEU A 543 -4.58 -11.89 35.15
C LEU A 543 -4.71 -10.84 36.25
N LEU A 544 -3.65 -10.06 36.48
CA LEU A 544 -3.58 -9.03 37.50
C LEU A 544 -3.20 -7.69 36.87
N ASN A 545 -4.15 -6.74 36.87
CA ASN A 545 -3.99 -5.41 36.25
C ASN A 545 -3.38 -5.47 34.83
N ALA A 546 -3.78 -6.49 34.06
CA ALA A 546 -3.33 -6.71 32.71
C ALA A 546 -3.92 -5.66 31.75
N GLU A 547 -3.31 -5.57 30.57
CA GLU A 547 -3.69 -4.64 29.51
C GLU A 547 -3.79 -5.39 28.18
N VAL A 548 -4.68 -4.96 27.28
CA VAL A 548 -4.75 -5.46 25.89
C VAL A 548 -4.46 -4.29 24.95
N ILE A 549 -3.54 -4.51 24.01
CA ILE A 549 -3.14 -3.53 22.99
C ILE A 549 -3.52 -4.12 21.63
N ASP A 550 -4.38 -3.42 20.89
CA ASP A 550 -4.93 -3.87 19.62
C ASP A 550 -4.85 -2.80 18.51
N PRO A 551 -3.66 -2.61 17.88
CA PRO A 551 -3.45 -1.62 16.83
C PRO A 551 -4.14 -2.05 15.54
N MET A 552 -4.77 -1.13 14.83
CA MET A 552 -5.31 -1.33 13.48
C MET A 552 -4.18 -1.52 12.47
N SER A 553 -4.41 -2.28 11.39
CA SER A 553 -3.39 -2.41 10.35
C SER A 553 -3.36 -1.19 9.44
N GLN A 554 -2.24 -0.99 8.76
CA GLN A 554 -2.13 0.03 7.69
C GLN A 554 -3.19 -0.15 6.59
N TYR A 555 -3.78 -1.35 6.45
CA TYR A 555 -4.68 -1.73 5.35
C TYR A 555 -6.15 -1.41 5.59
N VAL A 556 -6.58 -1.21 6.84
CA VAL A 556 -7.99 -0.99 7.19
C VAL A 556 -8.24 0.39 7.80
N ASP A 557 -9.49 0.85 7.72
CA ASP A 557 -10.02 1.92 8.55
C ASP A 557 -10.81 1.32 9.73
N TYR A 558 -10.69 1.93 10.90
CA TYR A 558 -11.62 1.71 12.01
C TYR A 558 -12.99 2.33 11.69
N LYS A 559 -14.09 1.62 12.01
CA LYS A 559 -15.47 2.09 11.79
C LYS A 559 -16.30 2.20 13.08
N GLY A 560 -15.65 2.07 14.24
CA GLY A 560 -16.32 2.17 15.54
C GLY A 560 -17.18 0.94 15.85
N ASN A 561 -18.41 1.20 16.31
CA ASN A 561 -19.38 0.20 16.75
C ASN A 561 -18.90 -0.71 17.91
N LEU A 562 -17.90 -0.23 18.67
CA LEU A 562 -17.32 -0.86 19.85
C LEU A 562 -18.36 -1.24 20.90
N LYS A 563 -18.37 -2.52 21.28
CA LYS A 563 -19.21 -3.08 22.33
C LYS A 563 -18.37 -4.00 23.20
N SER A 564 -18.40 -3.80 24.52
CA SER A 564 -17.77 -4.71 25.48
C SER A 564 -18.79 -5.61 26.17
N TYR A 565 -18.35 -6.79 26.60
CA TYR A 565 -19.16 -7.78 27.32
C TYR A 565 -18.31 -8.52 28.34
N ALA A 566 -18.91 -8.90 29.47
CA ALA A 566 -18.29 -9.86 30.39
C ALA A 566 -18.55 -11.28 29.86
N LEU A 567 -17.51 -12.11 29.86
CA LEU A 567 -17.59 -13.53 29.55
C LEU A 567 -17.51 -14.33 30.84
N MET A 568 -18.36 -15.34 30.97
CA MET A 568 -18.31 -16.27 32.10
C MET A 568 -18.44 -17.69 31.56
N VAL A 569 -17.34 -18.43 31.54
CA VAL A 569 -17.37 -19.87 31.22
C VAL A 569 -17.60 -20.62 32.51
N LYS A 570 -18.68 -21.41 32.60
CA LYS A 570 -19.00 -22.20 33.80
C LYS A 570 -19.50 -23.58 33.42
N ASP A 571 -18.93 -24.61 34.03
CA ASP A 571 -19.21 -26.03 33.74
C ASP A 571 -19.13 -26.34 32.21
N GLY A 572 -18.28 -25.59 31.49
CA GLY A 572 -18.08 -25.66 30.03
C GLY A 572 -19.13 -24.95 29.16
N ASP A 573 -20.03 -24.16 29.73
CA ASP A 573 -20.92 -23.25 28.98
C ASP A 573 -20.46 -21.79 29.14
N ILE A 574 -20.25 -21.09 28.02
CA ILE A 574 -19.98 -19.65 28.00
C ILE A 574 -21.27 -18.83 28.06
N LYS A 575 -21.27 -17.81 28.92
CA LYS A 575 -22.29 -16.77 28.99
C LYS A 575 -21.67 -15.42 28.61
N VAL A 576 -22.32 -14.71 27.71
CA VAL A 576 -22.01 -13.32 27.36
C VAL A 576 -22.98 -12.43 28.13
N ILE A 577 -22.46 -11.46 28.90
CA ILE A 577 -23.26 -10.59 29.77
C ILE A 577 -22.99 -9.14 29.38
N SER A 578 -24.02 -8.43 28.94
CA SER A 578 -23.94 -7.02 28.54
C SER A 578 -23.71 -6.09 29.74
N PRO A 579 -22.98 -4.95 29.58
CA PRO A 579 -22.69 -3.99 30.66
C PRO A 579 -23.93 -3.50 31.44
N ASN A 580 -25.05 -3.33 30.74
CA ASN A 580 -26.31 -2.85 31.31
C ASN A 580 -27.12 -3.94 32.06
N ALA A 581 -26.61 -5.18 32.18
CA ALA A 581 -27.29 -6.25 32.88
C ALA A 581 -27.15 -6.09 34.41
N ALA A 582 -28.24 -6.33 35.16
CA ALA A 582 -28.24 -6.23 36.62
C ALA A 582 -27.21 -7.16 37.31
N ASN A 583 -26.82 -8.24 36.64
CA ASN A 583 -25.82 -9.22 37.08
C ASN A 583 -24.42 -9.04 36.41
N PHE A 584 -24.12 -7.88 35.82
CA PHE A 584 -22.80 -7.62 35.22
C PHE A 584 -21.69 -7.63 36.30
N PRO A 585 -20.63 -8.47 36.17
CA PRO A 585 -19.67 -8.74 37.24
C PRO A 585 -18.86 -7.52 37.74
N LYS A 586 -18.43 -7.53 39.01
CA LYS A 586 -17.57 -6.47 39.60
C LYS A 586 -16.25 -6.32 38.83
N TYR A 587 -15.58 -7.43 38.50
CA TYR A 587 -14.31 -7.39 37.74
C TYR A 587 -14.47 -6.68 36.39
N ALA A 588 -15.57 -6.93 35.67
CA ALA A 588 -15.81 -6.41 34.33
C ALA A 588 -16.21 -4.92 34.32
N LYS A 589 -16.64 -4.37 35.45
CA LYS A 589 -16.93 -2.93 35.63
C LYS A 589 -15.67 -2.10 35.83
N ASN A 590 -14.58 -2.73 36.26
CA ASN A 590 -13.31 -2.05 36.54
C ASN A 590 -12.42 -1.93 35.29
N ILE A 591 -12.69 -2.72 34.25
CA ILE A 591 -11.94 -2.71 32.99
C ILE A 591 -12.26 -1.42 32.23
N ILE A 592 -11.23 -0.64 31.94
CA ILE A 592 -11.31 0.54 31.09
C ILE A 592 -11.10 0.08 29.64
N THR A 593 -11.79 0.72 28.69
CA THR A 593 -11.62 0.48 27.25
C THR A 593 -11.56 1.83 26.56
N GLU A 594 -10.46 2.10 25.88
CA GLU A 594 -10.16 3.34 25.17
C GLU A 594 -10.05 3.04 23.67
N GLU A 595 -10.59 3.93 22.84
CA GLU A 595 -10.60 3.78 21.37
C GLU A 595 -10.04 5.02 20.67
N ASN A 596 -9.23 4.80 19.64
CA ASN A 596 -8.84 5.80 18.67
C ASN A 596 -8.75 5.15 17.27
N ASP A 597 -8.66 5.97 16.21
CA ASP A 597 -8.68 5.51 14.80
C ASP A 597 -7.56 4.51 14.43
N SER A 598 -6.53 4.39 15.28
CA SER A 598 -5.35 3.54 15.06
C SER A 598 -5.18 2.40 16.06
N GLU A 599 -5.82 2.41 17.22
CA GLU A 599 -5.61 1.42 18.29
C GLU A 599 -6.80 1.34 19.26
N LEU A 600 -7.08 0.14 19.77
CA LEU A 600 -7.90 -0.06 20.96
C LEU A 600 -7.01 -0.50 22.12
N HIS A 601 -7.16 0.15 23.28
CA HIS A 601 -6.45 -0.20 24.52
C HIS A 601 -7.45 -0.58 25.60
N LEU A 602 -7.22 -1.70 26.28
CA LEU A 602 -7.95 -2.08 27.48
C LEU A 602 -6.99 -2.12 28.65
N SER A 603 -7.41 -1.63 29.81
CA SER A 603 -6.58 -1.58 31.01
C SER A 603 -7.35 -1.93 32.29
N ASN A 604 -6.61 -2.07 33.41
CA ASN A 604 -7.12 -2.48 34.71
C ASN A 604 -7.75 -3.89 34.75
N ILE A 605 -7.30 -4.80 33.88
CA ILE A 605 -7.88 -6.15 33.76
C ILE A 605 -7.38 -7.06 34.89
N THR A 606 -8.21 -7.27 35.89
CA THR A 606 -7.97 -8.24 36.97
C THR A 606 -9.07 -9.29 36.95
N MET A 607 -8.76 -10.52 36.52
CA MET A 607 -9.75 -11.58 36.27
C MET A 607 -9.25 -12.93 36.79
N GLY A 608 -10.16 -13.76 37.30
CA GLY A 608 -9.84 -15.01 37.99
C GLY A 608 -10.51 -16.26 37.45
N ASN A 609 -9.90 -17.39 37.76
CA ASN A 609 -10.59 -18.67 37.73
C ASN A 609 -11.16 -19.03 39.11
N SER A 610 -11.95 -20.09 39.12
CA SER A 610 -12.26 -20.92 40.28
C SER A 610 -12.40 -22.37 39.77
N LEU A 611 -12.50 -23.34 40.68
CA LEU A 611 -12.62 -24.78 40.35
C LEU A 611 -13.77 -25.17 39.38
N LYS A 612 -14.66 -24.24 39.00
CA LYS A 612 -15.76 -24.47 38.05
C LYS A 612 -16.05 -23.32 37.08
N GLN A 613 -15.30 -22.21 37.13
CA GLN A 613 -15.61 -21.00 36.35
C GLN A 613 -14.34 -20.26 35.94
N LEU A 614 -14.33 -19.75 34.70
CA LEU A 614 -13.36 -18.78 34.21
C LEU A 614 -14.08 -17.43 34.01
N ASP A 615 -13.55 -16.38 34.60
CA ASP A 615 -13.93 -15.00 34.31
C ASP A 615 -13.25 -14.52 33.02
N GLY A 616 -13.89 -13.59 32.29
CA GLY A 616 -13.37 -13.11 31.02
C GLY A 616 -14.07 -11.86 30.49
N TYR A 617 -13.57 -11.36 29.37
CA TYR A 617 -14.04 -10.14 28.73
C TYR A 617 -14.01 -10.30 27.20
N ARG A 618 -14.92 -9.62 26.51
CA ARG A 618 -14.98 -9.55 25.04
C ARG A 618 -15.11 -8.11 24.60
N ILE A 619 -14.47 -7.77 23.50
CA ILE A 619 -14.83 -6.62 22.66
C ILE A 619 -15.29 -7.09 21.28
N GLU A 620 -16.24 -6.35 20.72
CA GLU A 620 -16.65 -6.44 19.31
C GLU A 620 -16.60 -5.04 18.69
N TYR A 621 -15.99 -4.90 17.52
CA TYR A 621 -15.83 -3.63 16.79
C TYR A 621 -15.80 -3.87 15.27
N GLU A 622 -15.86 -2.82 14.45
CA GLU A 622 -15.95 -2.96 12.99
C GLU A 622 -14.84 -2.24 12.21
N VAL A 623 -14.43 -2.83 11.09
CA VAL A 623 -13.38 -2.34 10.19
C VAL A 623 -13.78 -2.48 8.71
N GLU A 624 -13.20 -1.66 7.84
CA GLU A 624 -13.31 -1.78 6.38
C GLU A 624 -11.91 -1.75 5.74
N LEU A 625 -11.73 -2.49 4.65
CA LEU A 625 -10.49 -2.48 3.87
C LEU A 625 -10.40 -1.18 3.04
N LYS A 626 -9.29 -0.42 3.17
CA LYS A 626 -9.10 0.86 2.49
C LYS A 626 -9.15 0.72 0.96
N PRO A 627 -9.61 1.74 0.21
CA PRO A 627 -9.82 1.66 -1.25
C PRO A 627 -8.64 1.12 -2.06
N GLU A 628 -7.42 1.47 -1.69
CA GLU A 628 -6.15 1.04 -2.32
C GLU A 628 -5.83 -0.45 -2.13
N TYR A 629 -6.48 -1.13 -1.18
CA TYR A 629 -6.31 -2.57 -0.91
C TYR A 629 -7.54 -3.41 -1.32
N LYS A 630 -8.56 -2.80 -1.96
CA LYS A 630 -9.72 -3.50 -2.54
C LYS A 630 -9.39 -4.22 -3.86
N ASP A 631 -8.26 -4.94 -3.91
CA ASP A 631 -7.66 -5.50 -5.12
C ASP A 631 -7.85 -7.03 -5.30
N GLY A 632 -8.55 -7.67 -4.36
CA GLY A 632 -8.81 -9.11 -4.34
C GLY A 632 -7.85 -9.94 -3.48
N LYS A 633 -6.81 -9.34 -2.90
CA LYS A 633 -5.91 -9.98 -1.94
C LYS A 633 -6.39 -9.84 -0.50
N PHE A 634 -5.99 -10.79 0.35
CA PHE A 634 -6.13 -10.72 1.80
C PHE A 634 -5.11 -9.75 2.42
N TYR A 635 -5.56 -9.06 3.46
CA TYR A 635 -4.74 -8.17 4.28
C TYR A 635 -5.11 -8.33 5.77
N PRO A 636 -4.15 -8.31 6.70
CA PRO A 636 -4.45 -8.41 8.12
C PRO A 636 -5.29 -7.23 8.61
N THR A 637 -6.20 -7.47 9.56
CA THR A 637 -7.07 -6.42 10.10
C THR A 637 -6.36 -5.52 11.11
N ASN A 638 -5.29 -6.02 11.73
CA ASN A 638 -4.57 -5.35 12.82
C ASN A 638 -3.05 -5.42 12.63
N GLY A 639 -2.31 -4.66 13.45
CA GLY A 639 -0.93 -4.99 13.78
C GLY A 639 -0.87 -6.16 14.77
N SER A 640 0.27 -6.41 15.42
CA SER A 640 0.36 -7.47 16.42
C SER A 640 -0.49 -7.11 17.64
N THR A 641 -1.58 -7.85 17.84
CA THR A 641 -2.49 -7.71 18.99
C THR A 641 -1.99 -8.58 20.15
N TYR A 642 -1.91 -8.04 21.37
CA TYR A 642 -1.43 -8.81 22.52
C TYR A 642 -2.01 -8.37 23.87
N VAL A 643 -1.89 -9.25 24.86
CA VAL A 643 -2.12 -8.97 26.28
C VAL A 643 -0.77 -8.82 26.97
N PHE A 644 -0.61 -7.76 27.77
CA PHE A 644 0.49 -7.61 28.72
C PHE A 644 -0.02 -7.89 30.13
N ASN A 645 0.50 -8.94 30.78
CA ASN A 645 0.20 -9.26 32.18
C ASN A 645 1.30 -8.67 33.06
N LYS A 646 0.96 -7.93 34.13
CA LYS A 646 1.96 -7.23 34.97
C LYS A 646 2.84 -8.17 35.83
N ARG A 647 2.71 -9.48 35.65
CA ARG A 647 3.70 -10.52 36.02
C ARG A 647 4.87 -10.66 35.00
N LYS A 648 4.92 -9.80 33.97
CA LYS A 648 5.88 -9.74 32.83
C LYS A 648 5.63 -10.72 31.67
N ASP A 649 4.46 -11.33 31.62
CA ASP A 649 4.09 -12.18 30.49
C ASP A 649 3.45 -11.37 29.34
N TYR A 650 3.69 -11.84 28.12
CA TYR A 650 3.08 -11.32 26.90
C TYR A 650 2.38 -12.46 26.16
N TYR A 651 1.09 -12.30 25.90
CA TYR A 651 0.25 -13.32 25.26
C TYR A 651 -0.33 -12.73 23.95
N HIS A 652 0.03 -13.26 22.78
CA HIS A 652 -0.38 -12.71 21.48
C HIS A 652 -1.67 -13.34 20.96
N TYR A 653 -2.43 -12.57 20.18
CA TYR A 653 -3.56 -13.06 19.39
C TYR A 653 -3.12 -13.26 17.94
N ALA A 654 -3.53 -14.39 17.36
CA ALA A 654 -3.50 -14.59 15.91
C ALA A 654 -4.32 -13.50 15.20
N VAL A 655 -3.68 -12.74 14.29
CA VAL A 655 -4.35 -11.63 13.58
C VAL A 655 -5.11 -12.16 12.36
N PRO A 656 -6.44 -11.96 12.27
CA PRO A 656 -7.23 -12.38 11.11
C PRO A 656 -6.99 -11.46 9.90
N SER A 657 -7.50 -11.85 8.74
CA SER A 657 -7.30 -11.11 7.48
C SER A 657 -8.57 -11.07 6.62
N ILE A 658 -8.74 -9.99 5.85
CA ILE A 658 -9.95 -9.73 5.03
C ILE A 658 -9.57 -9.34 3.60
N LYS A 659 -10.50 -9.49 2.67
CA LYS A 659 -10.40 -9.01 1.29
C LYS A 659 -11.72 -8.51 0.73
N HIS A 660 -11.62 -7.57 -0.21
CA HIS A 660 -12.75 -7.19 -1.06
C HIS A 660 -12.83 -8.12 -2.28
N PRO A 661 -14.02 -8.65 -2.63
CA PRO A 661 -14.20 -9.31 -3.91
C PRO A 661 -14.12 -8.27 -5.03
N VAL A 662 -13.36 -8.56 -6.10
CA VAL A 662 -13.28 -7.70 -7.28
C VAL A 662 -14.40 -8.10 -8.23
N SER A 663 -15.35 -7.21 -8.46
CA SER A 663 -16.43 -7.39 -9.44
C SER A 663 -15.85 -7.59 -10.84
N GLN A 664 -16.30 -8.62 -11.56
CA GLN A 664 -15.76 -9.02 -12.88
C GLN A 664 -16.81 -9.00 -13.98
N MET A 665 -16.37 -8.76 -15.21
CA MET A 665 -17.19 -8.84 -16.42
C MET A 665 -16.50 -9.63 -17.54
N SER A 666 -17.26 -9.88 -18.61
CA SER A 666 -16.74 -10.34 -19.90
C SER A 666 -16.96 -9.27 -20.96
N ILE A 667 -16.04 -9.20 -21.93
CA ILE A 667 -16.10 -8.31 -23.10
C ILE A 667 -16.22 -9.21 -24.34
N PRO A 668 -17.43 -9.37 -24.90
CA PRO A 668 -17.60 -10.06 -26.17
C PRO A 668 -17.12 -9.18 -27.33
N PHE A 669 -16.70 -9.82 -28.42
CA PHE A 669 -16.35 -9.16 -29.66
C PHE A 669 -16.71 -10.00 -30.90
N GLU A 670 -16.87 -9.32 -32.03
CA GLU A 670 -17.17 -9.92 -33.33
C GLU A 670 -16.21 -9.38 -34.39
N LYS A 671 -15.51 -10.26 -35.09
CA LYS A 671 -14.73 -9.92 -36.28
C LYS A 671 -15.64 -9.95 -37.51
N LYS A 672 -15.68 -8.84 -38.24
CA LYS A 672 -16.37 -8.71 -39.52
C LYS A 672 -15.38 -8.48 -40.65
N TRP A 673 -15.60 -9.18 -41.77
CA TRP A 673 -14.89 -8.97 -43.02
C TRP A 673 -15.85 -8.43 -44.07
N ILE A 674 -15.37 -7.53 -44.94
CA ILE A 674 -16.09 -7.07 -46.13
C ILE A 674 -15.17 -7.35 -47.32
N ASP A 675 -15.12 -8.62 -47.73
CA ASP A 675 -14.23 -9.15 -48.78
C ASP A 675 -14.90 -10.12 -49.78
N GLY A 676 -16.19 -10.39 -49.63
CA GLY A 676 -16.92 -11.39 -50.42
C GLY A 676 -16.48 -12.80 -50.05
N GLU A 677 -16.73 -13.20 -48.81
CA GLU A 677 -16.41 -14.52 -48.22
C GLU A 677 -15.02 -15.06 -48.56
N ASN A 678 -13.99 -14.20 -48.47
CA ASN A 678 -12.60 -14.55 -48.74
C ASN A 678 -12.35 -15.18 -50.13
N GLN A 679 -13.16 -14.86 -51.15
CA GLN A 679 -13.01 -15.37 -52.54
C GLN A 679 -11.60 -15.18 -53.14
N TRP A 680 -10.82 -14.22 -52.62
CA TRP A 680 -9.45 -13.89 -53.05
C TRP A 680 -8.35 -14.62 -52.25
N ASN A 681 -8.72 -15.37 -51.22
CA ASN A 681 -7.86 -16.03 -50.22
C ASN A 681 -6.79 -15.09 -49.61
N LEU A 682 -7.23 -13.93 -49.13
CA LEU A 682 -6.37 -12.86 -48.61
C LEU A 682 -6.41 -12.69 -47.09
N ARG A 683 -7.39 -13.29 -46.37
CA ARG A 683 -7.45 -13.23 -44.91
C ARG A 683 -6.16 -13.78 -44.28
N LYS A 684 -5.74 -13.17 -43.17
CA LYS A 684 -4.61 -13.59 -42.33
C LYS A 684 -5.10 -14.16 -41.00
N ASP A 685 -4.23 -14.90 -40.33
CA ASP A 685 -4.43 -15.22 -38.91
C ASP A 685 -4.23 -13.93 -38.11
N ILE A 686 -5.18 -13.63 -37.23
CA ILE A 686 -5.25 -12.38 -36.47
C ILE A 686 -5.34 -12.66 -34.98
N SER A 687 -4.70 -11.79 -34.20
CA SER A 687 -4.72 -11.82 -32.73
C SER A 687 -5.37 -10.55 -32.21
N PHE A 688 -6.29 -10.70 -31.27
CA PHE A 688 -6.95 -9.61 -30.56
C PHE A 688 -6.33 -9.50 -29.16
N GLN A 689 -5.63 -8.40 -28.90
CA GLN A 689 -5.08 -8.09 -27.58
C GLN A 689 -6.04 -7.15 -26.86
N LEU A 690 -6.48 -7.54 -25.66
CA LEU A 690 -7.23 -6.64 -24.79
C LEU A 690 -6.27 -5.65 -24.11
N GLN A 691 -6.63 -4.38 -24.12
CA GLN A 691 -5.93 -3.33 -23.37
C GLN A 691 -6.86 -2.69 -22.34
N ARG A 692 -6.30 -2.28 -21.20
CA ARG A 692 -6.97 -1.49 -20.17
C ARG A 692 -6.34 -0.11 -20.03
N LYS A 693 -7.13 0.88 -19.63
CA LYS A 693 -6.66 2.24 -19.38
C LYS A 693 -6.31 2.40 -17.90
N ASN A 694 -5.08 2.81 -17.60
CA ASN A 694 -4.62 3.00 -16.22
C ASN A 694 -5.03 4.38 -15.65
N ASN A 695 -4.75 4.61 -14.37
CA ASN A 695 -5.03 5.88 -13.67
C ASN A 695 -4.33 7.12 -14.26
N GLN A 696 -3.28 6.95 -15.08
CA GLN A 696 -2.60 8.03 -15.82
C GLN A 696 -3.20 8.25 -17.22
N GLY A 697 -4.25 7.51 -17.59
CA GLY A 697 -4.89 7.55 -18.90
C GLY A 697 -4.17 6.76 -20.00
N ILE A 698 -3.10 6.03 -19.66
CA ILE A 698 -2.27 5.24 -20.58
C ILE A 698 -2.92 3.87 -20.81
N TRP A 699 -2.91 3.40 -22.06
CA TRP A 699 -3.37 2.06 -22.41
C TRP A 699 -2.24 1.03 -22.26
N THR A 700 -2.52 -0.06 -21.54
CA THR A 700 -1.59 -1.18 -21.36
C THR A 700 -2.28 -2.51 -21.65
N ASP A 701 -1.51 -3.50 -22.12
CA ASP A 701 -2.00 -4.85 -22.39
C ASP A 701 -2.45 -5.53 -21.10
N VAL A 702 -3.60 -6.23 -21.14
CA VAL A 702 -4.08 -7.04 -20.03
C VAL A 702 -3.42 -8.42 -20.10
N PRO A 703 -2.61 -8.83 -19.11
CA PRO A 703 -1.85 -10.09 -19.19
C PRO A 703 -2.75 -11.31 -19.41
N GLY A 704 -2.34 -12.19 -20.33
CA GLY A 704 -3.09 -13.41 -20.69
C GLY A 704 -4.35 -13.20 -21.52
N GLN A 705 -4.83 -11.96 -21.71
CA GLN A 705 -6.04 -11.66 -22.48
C GLN A 705 -5.71 -11.40 -23.97
N LEU A 706 -5.24 -12.46 -24.63
CA LEU A 706 -5.04 -12.54 -26.08
C LEU A 706 -6.02 -13.58 -26.67
N LYS A 707 -6.65 -13.27 -27.81
CA LYS A 707 -7.58 -14.20 -28.50
C LYS A 707 -7.24 -14.26 -29.98
N ASN A 708 -6.99 -15.47 -30.50
CA ASN A 708 -6.56 -15.66 -31.89
C ASN A 708 -7.72 -16.20 -32.74
N ILE A 709 -7.90 -15.64 -33.94
CA ILE A 709 -8.85 -16.10 -34.96
C ILE A 709 -8.05 -16.40 -36.22
N LYS A 710 -8.30 -17.58 -36.82
CA LYS A 710 -7.57 -18.01 -38.02
C LYS A 710 -8.20 -17.44 -39.29
N LYS A 711 -7.43 -17.35 -40.37
CA LYS A 711 -7.89 -16.86 -41.68
C LYS A 711 -9.09 -17.64 -42.24
N GLU A 712 -9.19 -18.94 -41.98
CA GLU A 712 -10.30 -19.80 -42.42
C GLU A 712 -11.58 -19.66 -41.56
N SER A 713 -11.55 -18.91 -40.45
CA SER A 713 -12.71 -18.77 -39.57
C SER A 713 -13.89 -18.06 -40.23
N SER A 714 -15.10 -18.58 -39.96
CA SER A 714 -16.37 -18.08 -40.48
C SER A 714 -17.51 -18.31 -39.47
N GLY A 715 -18.62 -17.58 -39.65
CA GLY A 715 -19.79 -17.66 -38.77
C GLY A 715 -19.46 -17.33 -37.31
N GLU A 716 -19.96 -18.14 -36.38
CA GLU A 716 -19.69 -17.98 -34.94
C GLU A 716 -18.20 -18.05 -34.57
N ASN A 717 -17.35 -18.68 -35.39
CA ASN A 717 -15.89 -18.72 -35.15
C ASN A 717 -15.19 -17.37 -35.40
N LEU A 718 -15.92 -16.35 -35.86
CA LEU A 718 -15.47 -14.96 -35.91
C LEU A 718 -15.81 -14.17 -34.63
N LYS A 719 -16.51 -14.77 -33.66
CA LYS A 719 -16.81 -14.16 -32.37
C LYS A 719 -15.88 -14.69 -31.29
N GLY A 720 -15.70 -13.91 -30.24
CA GLY A 720 -14.95 -14.31 -29.05
C GLY A 720 -15.35 -13.50 -27.82
N GLN A 721 -14.78 -13.85 -26.67
CA GLN A 721 -14.87 -13.02 -25.48
C GLN A 721 -13.57 -13.05 -24.67
N PHE A 722 -13.28 -11.91 -24.05
CA PHE A 722 -12.35 -11.79 -22.93
C PHE A 722 -13.15 -11.92 -21.64
N GLU A 723 -12.63 -12.65 -20.66
CA GLU A 723 -13.39 -13.07 -19.47
C GLU A 723 -12.71 -12.63 -18.18
N LYS A 724 -13.49 -12.51 -17.10
CA LYS A 724 -12.99 -12.29 -15.73
C LYS A 724 -12.15 -11.02 -15.58
N VAL A 725 -12.44 -10.00 -16.39
CA VAL A 725 -11.75 -8.71 -16.32
C VAL A 725 -12.41 -7.85 -15.24
N PRO A 726 -11.65 -7.19 -14.34
CA PRO A 726 -12.22 -6.32 -13.32
C PRO A 726 -13.11 -5.22 -13.89
N ILE A 727 -14.24 -4.97 -13.24
CA ILE A 727 -15.16 -3.87 -13.58
C ILE A 727 -14.56 -2.52 -13.18
N GLU A 728 -13.87 -2.50 -12.04
CA GLU A 728 -13.30 -1.31 -11.41
C GLU A 728 -11.95 -1.62 -10.73
N GLU A 729 -11.15 -0.57 -10.55
CA GLU A 729 -9.92 -0.57 -9.74
C GLU A 729 -9.99 0.66 -8.83
N PHE A 730 -9.79 0.50 -7.52
CA PHE A 730 -9.84 1.59 -6.53
C PHE A 730 -11.13 2.44 -6.57
N GLY A 731 -12.29 1.79 -6.76
CA GLY A 731 -13.60 2.44 -6.87
C GLY A 731 -13.82 3.25 -8.16
N LYS A 732 -13.04 3.00 -9.22
CA LYS A 732 -13.16 3.65 -10.53
C LYS A 732 -13.30 2.61 -11.63
N LEU A 733 -14.33 2.77 -12.47
CA LEU A 733 -14.58 1.89 -13.62
C LEU A 733 -13.37 1.84 -14.57
N ILE A 734 -12.96 0.63 -14.95
CA ILE A 734 -11.85 0.44 -15.89
C ILE A 734 -12.39 0.50 -17.33
N SER A 735 -11.83 1.40 -18.14
CA SER A 735 -12.05 1.39 -19.60
C SER A 735 -11.15 0.34 -20.27
N TYR A 736 -11.73 -0.46 -21.15
CA TYR A 736 -11.08 -1.49 -21.95
C TYR A 736 -11.23 -1.23 -23.44
N ARG A 737 -10.24 -1.62 -24.25
CA ARG A 737 -10.31 -1.62 -25.72
C ARG A 737 -9.67 -2.88 -26.30
N ILE A 738 -9.97 -3.18 -27.56
CA ILE A 738 -9.36 -4.30 -28.30
C ILE A 738 -8.46 -3.74 -29.39
N ILE A 739 -7.26 -4.29 -29.51
CA ILE A 739 -6.33 -4.05 -30.60
C ILE A 739 -6.25 -5.30 -31.47
N GLU A 740 -6.47 -5.15 -32.78
CA GLU A 740 -6.22 -6.20 -33.76
C GLU A 740 -4.75 -6.19 -34.19
N ILE A 741 -4.14 -7.37 -34.29
CA ILE A 741 -2.75 -7.60 -34.66
C ILE A 741 -2.68 -8.70 -35.71
N SER A 742 -1.94 -8.49 -36.80
CA SER A 742 -1.69 -9.43 -37.90
C SER A 742 -0.23 -9.32 -38.33
N ASP A 743 0.47 -10.45 -38.51
CA ASP A 743 1.90 -10.49 -38.87
C ASP A 743 2.79 -9.52 -38.05
N GLY A 744 2.48 -9.36 -36.76
CA GLY A 744 3.19 -8.47 -35.83
C GLY A 744 2.85 -6.97 -35.93
N LYS A 745 1.84 -6.58 -36.72
CA LYS A 745 1.44 -5.18 -36.98
C LYS A 745 -0.03 -4.95 -36.61
N GLN A 746 -0.40 -3.73 -36.24
CA GLN A 746 -1.81 -3.34 -36.01
C GLN A 746 -2.56 -3.06 -37.33
N HIS A 747 -2.37 -3.93 -38.33
CA HIS A 747 -2.88 -3.78 -39.69
C HIS A 747 -2.91 -5.12 -40.42
N VAL A 748 -3.99 -5.42 -41.16
CA VAL A 748 -4.09 -6.60 -42.02
C VAL A 748 -3.74 -6.19 -43.46
N TYR A 749 -2.60 -6.67 -43.97
CA TYR A 749 -2.12 -6.34 -45.32
C TYR A 749 -3.19 -6.61 -46.41
N GLY A 750 -3.44 -5.62 -47.27
CA GLY A 750 -4.45 -5.69 -48.32
C GLY A 750 -5.88 -5.37 -47.86
N TYR A 751 -6.10 -5.04 -46.59
CA TYR A 751 -7.38 -4.60 -46.04
C TYR A 751 -7.25 -3.19 -45.45
N SER A 752 -8.38 -2.49 -45.31
CA SER A 752 -8.42 -1.21 -44.63
C SER A 752 -8.09 -1.36 -43.15
N ASN A 753 -7.58 -0.30 -42.52
CA ASN A 753 -7.50 -0.18 -41.07
C ASN A 753 -8.83 -0.61 -40.42
N PRO A 754 -8.77 -1.35 -39.29
CA PRO A 754 -9.97 -1.91 -38.67
C PRO A 754 -10.91 -0.80 -38.17
N LYS A 755 -12.15 -0.80 -38.67
CA LYS A 755 -13.22 0.04 -38.12
C LYS A 755 -13.80 -0.66 -36.89
N ILE A 756 -13.46 -0.14 -35.71
CA ILE A 756 -14.00 -0.58 -34.42
C ILE A 756 -15.38 0.08 -34.20
N SER A 757 -16.33 -0.63 -33.58
CA SER A 757 -17.67 -0.08 -33.29
C SER A 757 -17.72 0.82 -32.04
N LYS A 758 -16.75 0.68 -31.13
CA LYS A 758 -16.63 1.42 -29.86
C LYS A 758 -15.15 1.55 -29.52
N ASP A 759 -14.65 2.76 -29.27
CA ASP A 759 -13.23 2.98 -28.95
C ASP A 759 -12.82 2.38 -27.59
N SER A 760 -13.78 2.24 -26.68
CA SER A 760 -13.62 1.49 -25.43
C SER A 760 -14.98 1.07 -24.83
N VAL A 761 -14.95 0.15 -23.87
CA VAL A 761 -16.09 -0.29 -23.05
C VAL A 761 -15.71 -0.33 -21.56
N ASP A 762 -16.68 -0.19 -20.67
CA ASP A 762 -16.51 -0.29 -19.22
C ASP A 762 -17.70 -1.00 -18.54
N GLY A 763 -17.65 -1.14 -17.22
CA GLY A 763 -18.67 -1.81 -16.41
C GLY A 763 -20.08 -1.25 -16.55
N SER A 764 -20.25 0.06 -16.71
CA SER A 764 -21.56 0.74 -16.77
C SER A 764 -22.34 0.45 -18.07
N MET A 765 -21.65 0.09 -19.15
CA MET A 765 -22.26 -0.06 -20.46
C MET A 765 -23.16 -1.31 -20.52
N LYS A 766 -24.44 -1.14 -20.90
CA LYS A 766 -25.37 -2.26 -21.07
C LYS A 766 -24.95 -3.22 -22.18
N ASP A 767 -24.47 -2.69 -23.30
CA ASP A 767 -23.91 -3.46 -24.41
C ASP A 767 -22.38 -3.28 -24.45
N LYS A 768 -21.67 -4.34 -24.06
CA LYS A 768 -20.20 -4.42 -24.03
C LYS A 768 -19.59 -5.02 -25.33
N ASN A 769 -20.40 -5.36 -26.34
CA ASN A 769 -19.90 -5.99 -27.57
C ASN A 769 -19.10 -5.01 -28.43
N ILE A 770 -17.95 -5.44 -28.95
CA ILE A 770 -17.10 -4.67 -29.86
C ILE A 770 -17.03 -5.38 -31.21
N VAL A 771 -17.50 -4.73 -32.28
CA VAL A 771 -17.37 -5.24 -33.66
C VAL A 771 -16.13 -4.62 -34.31
N ILE A 772 -15.22 -5.46 -34.78
CA ILE A 772 -14.01 -5.07 -35.52
C ILE A 772 -14.24 -5.38 -36.99
N THR A 773 -14.31 -4.37 -37.85
CA THR A 773 -14.64 -4.54 -39.28
C THR A 773 -13.49 -4.14 -40.19
N ASN A 774 -13.00 -5.05 -41.04
CA ASN A 774 -12.02 -4.72 -42.07
C ASN A 774 -12.64 -4.90 -43.46
N LYS A 775 -12.46 -3.91 -44.33
CA LYS A 775 -12.87 -3.96 -45.73
C LYS A 775 -11.66 -4.33 -46.59
N LEU A 776 -11.83 -5.19 -47.58
CA LEU A 776 -10.79 -5.46 -48.56
C LEU A 776 -10.44 -4.17 -49.32
N LEU A 777 -9.15 -3.87 -49.49
CA LEU A 777 -8.70 -2.79 -50.36
C LEU A 777 -8.74 -3.28 -51.80
N THR A 778 -9.23 -2.41 -52.68
CA THR A 778 -9.32 -2.67 -54.12
C THR A 778 -8.89 -1.42 -54.90
N THR A 779 -8.43 -1.62 -56.13
CA THR A 779 -8.07 -0.55 -57.07
C THR A 779 -8.45 -0.96 -58.49
N ASP A 780 -8.59 0.01 -59.39
CA ASP A 780 -9.00 -0.22 -60.77
C ASP A 780 -7.78 -0.15 -61.69
N LEU A 781 -7.66 -1.11 -62.61
CA LEU A 781 -6.64 -1.12 -63.65
C LEU A 781 -7.21 -0.50 -64.93
N MET A 782 -6.63 0.63 -65.33
CA MET A 782 -7.03 1.40 -66.51
C MET A 782 -5.87 1.44 -67.52
N LEU A 783 -6.08 0.87 -68.70
CA LEU A 783 -5.08 0.74 -69.77
C LEU A 783 -5.64 1.22 -71.11
N GLU A 784 -4.74 1.54 -72.06
CA GLU A 784 -5.09 2.01 -73.40
C GLU A 784 -4.42 1.14 -74.48
N LYS A 785 -5.20 0.64 -75.44
CA LYS A 785 -4.74 -0.15 -76.58
C LYS A 785 -4.39 0.77 -77.75
N VAL A 786 -3.13 0.72 -78.22
CA VAL A 786 -2.66 1.51 -79.37
C VAL A 786 -1.87 0.68 -80.40
N ASN A 787 -1.59 1.29 -81.55
CA ASN A 787 -0.63 0.84 -82.57
C ASN A 787 0.74 1.55 -82.44
N GLU A 788 1.70 1.21 -83.31
CA GLU A 788 3.04 1.83 -83.38
C GLU A 788 3.03 3.34 -83.71
N ALA A 789 1.88 3.90 -84.11
CA ALA A 789 1.65 5.33 -84.34
C ALA A 789 0.98 6.02 -83.14
N ASN A 790 0.82 5.34 -81.99
CA ASN A 790 0.06 5.82 -80.81
C ASN A 790 -1.44 6.11 -81.06
N GLN A 791 -2.02 5.58 -82.14
CA GLN A 791 -3.46 5.63 -82.39
C GLN A 791 -4.17 4.47 -81.71
N VAL A 792 -5.39 4.71 -81.21
CA VAL A 792 -6.17 3.72 -80.46
C VAL A 792 -6.66 2.57 -81.34
N ILE A 793 -6.66 1.33 -80.82
CA ILE A 793 -7.19 0.15 -81.51
C ILE A 793 -8.43 -0.38 -80.74
N PRO A 794 -9.65 -0.24 -81.28
CA PRO A 794 -10.85 -0.85 -80.72
C PRO A 794 -10.96 -2.34 -81.07
N GLY A 795 -11.74 -3.10 -80.30
CA GLY A 795 -12.11 -4.48 -80.64
C GLY A 795 -11.08 -5.55 -80.30
N VAL A 796 -9.99 -5.22 -79.59
CA VAL A 796 -8.97 -6.18 -79.13
C VAL A 796 -9.42 -6.81 -77.82
N GLU A 797 -9.48 -8.13 -77.75
CA GLU A 797 -9.95 -8.85 -76.56
C GLU A 797 -8.80 -9.21 -75.62
N PHE A 798 -8.98 -8.94 -74.33
CA PHE A 798 -8.08 -9.31 -73.25
C PHE A 798 -8.80 -10.13 -72.19
N THR A 799 -8.08 -11.09 -71.61
CA THR A 799 -8.53 -11.82 -70.42
C THR A 799 -7.53 -11.60 -69.29
N LEU A 800 -8.03 -11.22 -68.11
CA LEU A 800 -7.24 -11.01 -66.91
C LEU A 800 -7.31 -12.24 -66.01
N PHE A 801 -6.15 -12.72 -65.59
CA PHE A 801 -6.00 -13.85 -64.67
C PHE A 801 -5.27 -13.40 -63.40
N ARG A 802 -5.64 -13.95 -62.25
CA ARG A 802 -4.87 -13.85 -61.01
C ARG A 802 -3.84 -14.97 -60.99
N LYS A 803 -2.58 -14.63 -60.74
CA LYS A 803 -1.43 -15.54 -60.82
C LYS A 803 -1.32 -16.40 -59.55
N ASN A 804 -2.30 -17.29 -59.38
CA ASN A 804 -2.28 -18.40 -58.44
C ASN A 804 -1.97 -19.72 -59.19
N PRO A 805 -1.83 -20.88 -58.51
CA PRO A 805 -1.46 -22.15 -59.17
C PRO A 805 -2.44 -22.66 -60.24
N GLU A 806 -3.64 -22.09 -60.34
CA GLU A 806 -4.72 -22.51 -61.25
C GLU A 806 -4.96 -21.49 -62.38
N GLU A 807 -4.22 -20.37 -62.41
CA GLU A 807 -4.52 -19.16 -63.22
C GLU A 807 -6.02 -18.79 -63.18
N GLN A 808 -6.53 -18.45 -62.00
CA GLN A 808 -7.93 -18.06 -61.83
C GLN A 808 -8.31 -16.88 -62.75
N LEU A 809 -9.23 -17.12 -63.69
CA LEU A 809 -9.82 -16.08 -64.54
C LEU A 809 -10.60 -15.09 -63.67
N ILE A 810 -10.35 -13.80 -63.89
CA ILE A 810 -11.00 -12.70 -63.18
C ILE A 810 -12.07 -12.04 -64.03
N ASP A 811 -11.71 -11.62 -65.25
CA ASP A 811 -12.64 -10.96 -66.18
C ASP A 811 -12.09 -10.98 -67.62
N LYS A 812 -12.95 -10.68 -68.61
CA LYS A 812 -12.62 -10.59 -70.04
C LYS A 812 -13.19 -9.30 -70.63
N ILE A 813 -12.31 -8.41 -71.07
CA ILE A 813 -12.64 -7.06 -71.55
C ILE A 813 -12.14 -6.88 -72.99
N THR A 814 -12.97 -6.26 -73.84
CA THR A 814 -12.58 -5.85 -75.20
C THR A 814 -12.31 -4.35 -75.23
N SER A 815 -11.26 -3.90 -75.93
CA SER A 815 -10.93 -2.48 -76.03
C SER A 815 -12.07 -1.68 -76.67
N ASP A 816 -12.47 -0.57 -76.02
CA ASP A 816 -13.58 0.25 -76.47
C ASP A 816 -13.25 1.12 -77.71
N GLN A 817 -14.19 1.95 -78.15
CA GLN A 817 -14.01 2.87 -79.30
C GLN A 817 -13.00 4.01 -79.02
N GLN A 818 -12.43 4.07 -77.82
CA GLN A 818 -11.32 4.93 -77.42
C GLN A 818 -10.08 4.10 -77.00
N GLY A 819 -10.04 2.80 -77.35
CA GLY A 819 -8.98 1.86 -77.04
C GLY A 819 -8.89 1.42 -75.57
N LYS A 820 -9.81 1.84 -74.70
CA LYS A 820 -9.66 1.64 -73.24
C LYS A 820 -9.98 0.21 -72.81
N ILE A 821 -9.24 -0.25 -71.81
CA ILE A 821 -9.39 -1.55 -71.17
C ILE A 821 -9.42 -1.28 -69.66
N ASN A 822 -10.54 -1.59 -69.01
CA ASN A 822 -10.80 -1.23 -67.61
C ASN A 822 -11.16 -2.48 -66.82
N PHE A 823 -10.37 -2.84 -65.81
CA PHE A 823 -10.69 -3.93 -64.86
C PHE A 823 -10.90 -3.34 -63.47
N LEU A 824 -12.05 -3.61 -62.86
CA LEU A 824 -12.48 -2.92 -61.64
C LEU A 824 -12.29 -3.76 -60.38
N ASN A 825 -12.14 -3.08 -59.24
CA ASN A 825 -12.10 -3.66 -57.89
C ASN A 825 -11.05 -4.77 -57.67
N LEU A 826 -9.88 -4.66 -58.28
CA LEU A 826 -8.80 -5.62 -58.11
C LEU A 826 -8.10 -5.44 -56.74
N PRO A 827 -8.05 -6.45 -55.86
CA PRO A 827 -7.30 -6.38 -54.61
C PRO A 827 -5.82 -6.74 -54.79
N VAL A 828 -5.05 -6.70 -53.70
CA VAL A 828 -3.65 -7.13 -53.71
C VAL A 828 -3.45 -8.54 -54.27
N GLY A 829 -2.33 -8.73 -54.98
CA GLY A 829 -1.96 -10.00 -55.62
C GLY A 829 -1.21 -9.82 -56.93
N ASN A 830 -0.69 -10.94 -57.44
CA ASN A 830 -0.05 -11.01 -58.76
C ASN A 830 -1.11 -11.33 -59.83
N TYR A 831 -0.92 -10.77 -61.03
CA TYR A 831 -1.85 -10.90 -62.14
C TYR A 831 -1.12 -11.13 -63.47
N VAL A 832 -1.84 -11.72 -64.43
CA VAL A 832 -1.40 -11.90 -65.82
C VAL A 832 -2.52 -11.41 -66.74
N LEU A 833 -2.24 -10.37 -67.51
CA LEU A 833 -3.11 -9.86 -68.56
C LEU A 833 -2.69 -10.49 -69.88
N LYS A 834 -3.59 -11.27 -70.49
CA LYS A 834 -3.35 -11.98 -71.75
C LYS A 834 -4.22 -11.35 -72.82
N GLU A 835 -3.62 -10.84 -73.88
CA GLU A 835 -4.38 -10.57 -75.11
C GLU A 835 -4.89 -11.93 -75.62
N THR A 836 -6.19 -12.05 -75.87
CA THR A 836 -6.82 -13.32 -76.31
C THR A 836 -7.33 -13.25 -77.74
N LYS A 837 -7.64 -12.06 -78.26
CA LYS A 837 -7.94 -11.84 -79.68
C LYS A 837 -7.31 -10.52 -80.16
N PRO A 838 -6.22 -10.55 -80.97
CA PRO A 838 -5.66 -9.34 -81.58
C PRO A 838 -6.65 -8.71 -82.58
N ALA A 839 -6.41 -7.44 -82.93
CA ALA A 839 -7.07 -6.83 -84.08
C ALA A 839 -6.57 -7.43 -85.39
N LEU A 840 -7.39 -7.36 -86.45
CA LEU A 840 -7.00 -7.82 -87.78
C LEU A 840 -5.77 -7.06 -88.27
N GLY A 841 -4.78 -7.79 -88.78
CA GLY A 841 -3.52 -7.25 -89.28
C GLY A 841 -2.50 -6.83 -88.22
N TYR A 842 -2.73 -7.12 -86.94
CA TYR A 842 -1.81 -6.82 -85.84
C TYR A 842 -1.26 -8.08 -85.18
N LYS A 843 0.04 -8.05 -84.85
CA LYS A 843 0.70 -9.09 -84.05
C LYS A 843 0.09 -9.13 -82.66
N LYS A 844 -0.13 -10.34 -82.15
CA LYS A 844 -0.62 -10.58 -80.79
C LYS A 844 0.39 -10.07 -79.75
N HIS A 845 -0.04 -9.23 -78.80
CA HIS A 845 0.85 -8.80 -77.71
C HIS A 845 1.24 -9.96 -76.79
N LYS A 846 2.44 -9.87 -76.20
CA LYS A 846 2.92 -10.82 -75.18
C LYS A 846 2.11 -10.67 -73.89
N GLU A 847 2.11 -11.71 -73.05
CA GLU A 847 1.44 -11.65 -71.74
C GLU A 847 2.10 -10.60 -70.83
N ILE A 848 1.30 -9.79 -70.14
CA ILE A 848 1.77 -8.73 -69.24
C ILE A 848 1.55 -9.20 -67.80
N THR A 849 2.64 -9.43 -67.07
CA THR A 849 2.59 -9.75 -65.64
C THR A 849 2.74 -8.49 -64.81
N PHE A 850 1.80 -8.23 -63.90
CA PHE A 850 1.83 -7.08 -63.01
C PHE A 850 1.41 -7.49 -61.58
N GLU A 851 1.75 -6.67 -60.58
CA GLU A 851 1.36 -6.91 -59.19
C GLU A 851 0.62 -5.70 -58.61
N ILE A 852 -0.37 -5.96 -57.75
CA ILE A 852 -1.02 -4.95 -56.92
C ILE A 852 -0.55 -5.15 -55.48
N VAL A 853 0.10 -4.14 -54.92
CA VAL A 853 0.74 -4.17 -53.60
C VAL A 853 0.29 -3.01 -52.71
N GLU A 854 0.20 -3.24 -51.41
CA GLU A 854 0.02 -2.17 -50.42
C GLU A 854 1.41 -1.68 -49.95
N LYS A 855 1.88 -0.56 -50.52
CA LYS A 855 3.20 0.04 -50.17
C LYS A 855 3.13 0.94 -48.94
N GLU A 856 2.00 1.61 -48.78
CA GLU A 856 1.66 2.50 -47.67
C GLU A 856 0.32 2.03 -47.09
N MET A 857 0.14 2.14 -45.78
CA MET A 857 -1.07 1.69 -45.09
C MET A 857 -2.35 2.35 -45.67
N ASN A 858 -3.36 1.53 -45.99
CA ASN A 858 -4.58 1.86 -46.76
C ASN A 858 -4.40 2.21 -48.24
N LYS A 859 -3.21 2.05 -48.84
CA LYS A 859 -2.92 2.60 -50.17
C LYS A 859 -2.24 1.58 -51.09
N LEU A 860 -3.00 1.15 -52.10
CA LEU A 860 -2.54 0.24 -53.14
C LEU A 860 -1.73 0.96 -54.22
N SER A 861 -0.81 0.22 -54.83
CA SER A 861 0.03 0.63 -55.96
C SER A 861 0.10 -0.54 -56.95
N ILE A 862 0.11 -0.26 -58.26
CA ILE A 862 0.25 -1.27 -59.31
C ILE A 862 1.66 -1.18 -59.89
N GLU A 863 2.36 -2.31 -60.00
CA GLU A 863 3.73 -2.42 -60.51
C GLU A 863 3.83 -3.40 -61.68
N GLY A 864 4.77 -3.17 -62.61
CA GLY A 864 4.96 -4.03 -63.79
C GLY A 864 4.07 -3.70 -65.01
N LEU A 865 3.30 -2.60 -64.97
CA LEU A 865 2.53 -2.14 -66.13
C LEU A 865 3.44 -1.61 -67.26
N PRO A 866 2.97 -1.64 -68.53
CA PRO A 866 3.63 -0.96 -69.64
C PRO A 866 3.77 0.55 -69.41
N LYS A 867 4.77 1.15 -70.08
CA LYS A 867 4.98 2.60 -70.03
C LYS A 867 3.71 3.35 -70.46
N ASP A 868 3.41 4.44 -69.75
CA ASP A 868 2.26 5.32 -70.00
C ASP A 868 0.90 4.58 -70.02
N ASN A 869 0.82 3.40 -69.37
CA ASN A 869 -0.33 2.49 -69.34
C ASN A 869 -0.82 2.01 -70.73
N LYS A 870 0.05 2.04 -71.76
CA LYS A 870 -0.29 1.71 -73.15
C LYS A 870 0.17 0.31 -73.57
N ILE A 871 -0.75 -0.48 -74.13
CA ILE A 871 -0.44 -1.75 -74.81
C ILE A 871 -0.32 -1.46 -76.32
N VAL A 872 0.89 -1.53 -76.86
CA VAL A 872 1.20 -1.27 -78.27
C VAL A 872 1.21 -2.60 -79.04
N ASN A 873 0.43 -2.73 -80.13
CA ASN A 873 0.64 -3.86 -81.06
C ASN A 873 1.43 -3.39 -82.28
N GLU A 874 2.40 -4.20 -82.67
CA GLU A 874 3.06 -4.12 -83.97
C GLU A 874 2.09 -4.58 -85.07
N LEU A 875 2.19 -4.00 -86.26
CA LEU A 875 1.51 -4.54 -87.44
C LEU A 875 2.11 -5.90 -87.83
N GLU A 876 1.30 -6.79 -88.39
CA GLU A 876 1.82 -7.95 -89.12
C GLU A 876 2.57 -7.49 -90.38
N ASP A 877 3.63 -8.20 -90.75
CA ASP A 877 4.44 -7.81 -91.91
C ASP A 877 3.64 -8.05 -93.21
N PHE A 878 3.70 -7.12 -94.16
CA PHE A 878 2.96 -7.19 -95.41
C PHE A 878 3.68 -8.08 -96.44
N ASN A 879 2.91 -8.76 -97.28
CA ASN A 879 3.42 -9.34 -98.53
C ASN A 879 3.00 -8.43 -99.70
N LEU A 880 3.91 -8.16 -100.64
CA LEU A 880 3.59 -7.52 -101.92
C LEU A 880 3.55 -8.57 -103.03
N THR A 881 2.36 -8.81 -103.56
CA THR A 881 2.13 -9.63 -104.75
C THR A 881 2.07 -8.71 -105.98
N VAL A 882 2.95 -8.95 -106.93
CA VAL A 882 3.00 -8.25 -108.21
C VAL A 882 2.51 -9.19 -109.31
N GLU A 883 1.44 -8.82 -110.00
CA GLU A 883 1.01 -9.49 -111.22
C GLU A 883 1.51 -8.71 -112.45
N LYS A 884 2.35 -9.35 -113.26
CA LYS A 884 2.88 -8.76 -114.50
C LYS A 884 1.91 -9.00 -115.65
N ILE A 885 1.44 -7.93 -116.28
CA ILE A 885 0.60 -7.98 -117.48
C ILE A 885 1.11 -7.04 -118.58
N ASP A 886 0.56 -7.21 -119.78
CA ASP A 886 0.67 -6.24 -120.86
C ASP A 886 -0.54 -5.28 -120.92
N ASN A 887 -0.46 -4.31 -121.82
CA ASN A 887 -1.52 -3.32 -122.07
C ASN A 887 -2.82 -3.90 -122.70
N PHE A 888 -2.98 -5.23 -122.72
CA PHE A 888 -4.20 -5.97 -123.08
C PHE A 888 -4.61 -6.97 -121.97
N ASN A 889 -4.08 -6.80 -120.75
CA ASN A 889 -4.28 -7.66 -119.58
C ASN A 889 -3.84 -9.12 -119.77
N ARG A 890 -2.86 -9.39 -120.66
CA ARG A 890 -2.28 -10.73 -120.83
C ARG A 890 -1.06 -10.91 -119.92
N PRO A 891 -0.85 -12.09 -119.31
CA PRO A 891 0.35 -12.40 -118.54
C PRO A 891 1.66 -12.13 -119.31
N VAL A 892 2.66 -11.58 -118.62
CA VAL A 892 4.02 -11.41 -119.17
C VAL A 892 5.02 -12.12 -118.26
N SER A 893 5.60 -13.20 -118.79
CA SER A 893 6.61 -14.03 -118.12
C SER A 893 8.04 -13.59 -118.48
N ASN A 894 9.04 -14.16 -117.81
CA ASN A 894 10.47 -13.88 -118.03
C ASN A 894 10.86 -12.41 -117.76
N VAL A 895 10.21 -11.81 -116.77
CA VAL A 895 10.60 -10.53 -116.15
C VAL A 895 11.38 -10.82 -114.88
N ILE A 896 12.33 -9.94 -114.52
CA ILE A 896 12.95 -9.89 -113.19
C ILE A 896 12.54 -8.58 -112.53
N PHE A 897 12.12 -8.67 -111.26
CA PHE A 897 11.80 -7.52 -110.42
C PHE A 897 12.76 -7.44 -109.24
N LYS A 898 13.16 -6.21 -108.91
CA LYS A 898 13.88 -5.86 -107.70
C LYS A 898 13.01 -4.96 -106.83
N LEU A 899 12.75 -5.37 -105.59
CA LEU A 899 12.15 -4.51 -104.56
C LEU A 899 13.26 -4.07 -103.60
N SER A 900 13.52 -2.77 -103.54
CA SER A 900 14.50 -2.18 -102.62
C SER A 900 13.89 -1.06 -101.78
N GLY A 901 14.38 -0.81 -100.57
CA GLY A 901 13.82 0.22 -99.70
C GLY A 901 14.30 0.18 -98.25
N LYS A 902 13.62 0.96 -97.40
CA LYS A 902 13.85 0.97 -95.95
C LYS A 902 12.56 1.07 -95.16
N ASN A 903 12.48 0.31 -94.08
CA ASN A 903 11.40 0.45 -93.10
C ASN A 903 11.63 1.66 -92.17
N PHE A 904 10.63 2.06 -91.40
CA PHE A 904 10.73 3.19 -90.46
C PHE A 904 11.56 2.90 -89.20
N LEU A 905 12.15 1.71 -89.07
CA LEU A 905 13.19 1.40 -88.10
C LEU A 905 14.60 1.60 -88.69
N GLY A 906 14.70 1.88 -89.99
CA GLY A 906 15.95 2.13 -90.73
C GLY A 906 16.55 0.89 -91.39
N GLU A 907 15.93 -0.27 -91.22
CA GLU A 907 16.37 -1.56 -91.77
C GLU A 907 16.17 -1.57 -93.29
N SER A 908 17.21 -1.97 -94.02
CA SER A 908 17.16 -2.09 -95.48
C SER A 908 16.44 -3.37 -95.91
N TYR A 909 15.62 -3.26 -96.95
CA TYR A 909 15.09 -4.40 -97.71
C TYR A 909 15.65 -4.32 -99.12
N GLU A 910 16.17 -5.44 -99.64
CA GLU A 910 16.64 -5.53 -101.03
C GLU A 910 16.52 -6.99 -101.49
N VAL A 911 15.60 -7.24 -102.42
CA VAL A 911 15.33 -8.57 -103.00
C VAL A 911 15.13 -8.43 -104.49
N GLU A 912 15.91 -9.15 -105.29
CA GLU A 912 15.76 -9.27 -106.73
C GLU A 912 15.41 -10.72 -107.10
N LYS A 913 14.42 -10.91 -107.98
CA LYS A 913 13.85 -12.25 -108.25
C LYS A 913 13.13 -12.38 -109.59
N GLU A 914 13.17 -13.61 -110.10
CA GLU A 914 12.24 -14.13 -111.11
C GLU A 914 10.85 -14.41 -110.50
N SER A 915 9.90 -14.85 -111.32
CA SER A 915 8.52 -15.16 -110.93
C SER A 915 8.41 -16.35 -109.97
N ASP A 916 7.37 -16.38 -109.14
CA ASP A 916 7.18 -17.37 -108.06
C ASP A 916 7.14 -18.83 -108.53
N ASN A 917 6.84 -19.06 -109.80
CA ASN A 917 6.94 -20.35 -110.48
C ASN A 917 7.54 -20.14 -111.89
N PRO A 918 8.17 -21.16 -112.50
CA PRO A 918 8.69 -21.06 -113.87
C PRO A 918 7.61 -20.67 -114.88
N ASN A 919 7.92 -19.73 -115.77
CA ASN A 919 7.01 -19.12 -116.75
C ASN A 919 5.77 -18.39 -116.16
N SER A 920 5.69 -18.18 -114.84
CA SER A 920 4.61 -17.40 -114.23
C SER A 920 4.79 -15.89 -114.50
N ASN A 921 3.73 -15.13 -114.22
CA ASN A 921 3.71 -13.67 -114.21
C ASN A 921 3.53 -13.09 -112.79
N ILE A 922 3.50 -13.94 -111.75
CA ILE A 922 3.26 -13.53 -110.36
C ILE A 922 4.59 -13.52 -109.58
N PHE A 923 4.80 -12.48 -108.77
CA PHE A 923 5.99 -12.29 -107.94
C PHE A 923 5.58 -11.87 -106.53
N THR A 924 5.87 -12.69 -105.52
CA THR A 924 5.62 -12.36 -104.11
C THR A 924 6.90 -11.90 -103.41
N PHE A 925 6.87 -10.69 -102.86
CA PHE A 925 7.85 -10.18 -101.90
C PHE A 925 7.24 -10.27 -100.49
N LYS A 926 8.00 -10.74 -99.50
CA LYS A 926 7.49 -11.07 -98.16
C LYS A 926 8.16 -10.25 -97.07
N ASN A 927 7.51 -10.17 -95.91
CA ASN A 927 8.03 -9.57 -94.67
C ASN A 927 8.30 -8.05 -94.78
N LEU A 928 7.42 -7.30 -95.45
CA LEU A 928 7.52 -5.85 -95.60
C LEU A 928 6.89 -5.14 -94.38
N ARG A 929 7.74 -4.61 -93.50
CA ARG A 929 7.30 -3.73 -92.39
C ARG A 929 6.93 -2.33 -92.88
N PRO A 930 6.20 -1.53 -92.08
CA PRO A 930 5.95 -0.11 -92.36
C PRO A 930 7.22 0.65 -92.80
N GLY A 931 7.20 1.25 -94.00
CA GLY A 931 8.38 1.69 -94.73
C GLY A 931 8.11 2.33 -96.08
N ASN A 932 9.20 2.70 -96.77
CA ASN A 932 9.19 3.18 -98.15
C ASN A 932 10.02 2.23 -99.02
N TYR A 933 9.42 1.73 -100.10
CA TYR A 933 10.01 0.76 -101.02
C TYR A 933 9.83 1.21 -102.47
N GLN A 934 10.72 0.74 -103.34
CA GLN A 934 10.71 0.99 -104.78
C GLN A 934 10.86 -0.34 -105.52
N LEU A 935 9.91 -0.61 -106.42
CA LEU A 935 9.88 -1.78 -107.29
C LEU A 935 10.43 -1.41 -108.67
N GLU A 936 11.57 -1.99 -109.02
CA GLU A 936 12.29 -1.79 -110.28
C GLU A 936 12.12 -3.03 -111.16
N GLU A 937 11.80 -2.85 -112.44
CA GLU A 937 11.83 -3.94 -113.44
C GLU A 937 13.24 -4.02 -114.04
N THR A 938 14.08 -4.92 -113.52
CA THR A 938 15.51 -5.01 -113.88
C THR A 938 15.77 -5.80 -115.16
N LEU A 939 14.84 -6.67 -115.56
CA LEU A 939 14.84 -7.34 -116.85
C LEU A 939 13.43 -7.40 -117.45
N SER A 940 13.27 -6.90 -118.67
CA SER A 940 12.05 -7.01 -119.48
C SER A 940 12.30 -7.84 -120.74
N PRO A 941 11.36 -8.72 -121.18
CA PRO A 941 11.46 -9.41 -122.46
C PRO A 941 11.50 -8.45 -123.65
N ASN A 942 12.24 -8.82 -124.70
CA ASN A 942 12.54 -7.95 -125.85
C ASN A 942 11.30 -7.36 -126.57
N GLU A 943 10.14 -8.00 -126.49
CA GLU A 943 8.90 -7.49 -127.10
C GLU A 943 8.21 -6.34 -126.34
N TYR A 944 8.61 -6.07 -125.09
CA TYR A 944 7.94 -5.12 -124.21
C TYR A 944 8.82 -3.91 -123.89
N VAL A 945 8.18 -2.77 -123.60
CA VAL A 945 8.80 -1.62 -122.94
C VAL A 945 8.64 -1.85 -121.43
N GLY A 946 9.77 -1.95 -120.73
CA GLY A 946 9.81 -2.03 -119.26
C GLY A 946 9.52 -0.69 -118.59
N LEU A 947 9.40 -0.71 -117.26
CA LEU A 947 9.19 0.50 -116.48
C LEU A 947 10.32 1.54 -116.65
N GLU A 948 9.99 2.75 -117.11
CA GLU A 948 10.94 3.89 -117.16
C GLU A 948 11.29 4.46 -115.77
N LYS A 949 10.51 4.13 -114.74
CA LYS A 949 10.64 4.61 -113.37
C LYS A 949 10.26 3.51 -112.37
N PRO A 950 10.91 3.43 -111.19
CA PRO A 950 10.47 2.53 -110.13
C PRO A 950 9.06 2.88 -109.63
N ILE A 951 8.27 1.87 -109.29
CA ILE A 951 6.97 2.04 -108.63
C ILE A 951 7.21 2.21 -107.12
N SER A 952 6.69 3.30 -106.54
CA SER A 952 6.85 3.64 -105.13
C SER A 952 5.77 2.99 -104.28
N VAL A 953 6.13 2.09 -103.36
CA VAL A 953 5.22 1.46 -102.40
C VAL A 953 5.53 1.97 -100.99
N VAL A 954 4.55 2.64 -100.36
CA VAL A 954 4.66 3.16 -99.00
C VAL A 954 3.67 2.43 -98.10
N ILE A 955 4.15 1.95 -96.95
CA ILE A 955 3.35 1.27 -95.93
C ILE A 955 3.46 2.10 -94.66
N THR A 956 2.39 2.74 -94.19
CA THR A 956 2.44 3.64 -93.02
C THR A 956 2.37 2.87 -91.70
N LYS A 957 2.70 3.51 -90.56
CA LYS A 957 2.64 2.87 -89.22
C LYS A 957 1.21 2.60 -88.73
N GLU A 958 0.24 3.20 -89.41
CA GLU A 958 -1.19 3.05 -89.21
C GLU A 958 -1.75 1.86 -90.00
N GLY A 959 -0.96 1.26 -90.90
CA GLY A 959 -1.37 0.17 -91.79
C GLY A 959 -1.98 0.62 -93.13
N ILE A 960 -1.92 1.92 -93.43
CA ILE A 960 -2.33 2.47 -94.73
C ILE A 960 -1.24 2.15 -95.74
N VAL A 961 -1.62 1.73 -96.96
CA VAL A 961 -0.67 1.44 -98.04
C VAL A 961 -0.97 2.35 -99.23
N THR A 962 0.06 2.97 -99.80
CA THR A 962 -0.06 3.69 -101.08
C THR A 962 0.93 3.15 -102.12
N VAL A 963 0.52 3.19 -103.39
CA VAL A 963 1.31 2.76 -104.54
C VAL A 963 1.27 3.91 -105.56
N ASP A 964 2.45 4.46 -105.88
CA ASP A 964 2.64 5.71 -106.64
C ASP A 964 1.79 6.91 -106.14
N GLY A 965 1.40 6.87 -104.87
CA GLY A 965 0.58 7.87 -104.19
C GLY A 965 -0.92 7.54 -104.09
N GLU A 966 -1.40 6.48 -104.74
CA GLU A 966 -2.80 6.04 -104.64
C GLU A 966 -3.00 5.02 -103.51
N GLU A 967 -4.00 5.24 -102.65
CA GLU A 967 -4.29 4.40 -101.48
C GLU A 967 -4.91 3.05 -101.85
N GLN A 968 -4.38 1.97 -101.28
CA GLN A 968 -4.77 0.60 -101.59
C GLN A 968 -5.78 0.05 -100.58
N SER A 969 -7.00 -0.21 -101.03
CA SER A 969 -8.06 -0.77 -100.18
C SER A 969 -7.86 -2.27 -99.91
N LYS A 970 -8.38 -2.76 -98.76
CA LYS A 970 -8.39 -4.19 -98.36
C LYS A 970 -7.01 -4.86 -98.19
N VAL A 971 -5.95 -4.08 -97.98
CA VAL A 971 -4.59 -4.61 -97.75
C VAL A 971 -4.42 -5.36 -96.41
N ILE A 972 -5.36 -5.21 -95.48
CA ILE A 972 -5.44 -5.96 -94.22
C ILE A 972 -6.67 -6.87 -94.27
N THR A 973 -6.49 -8.17 -94.03
CA THR A 973 -7.55 -9.20 -94.12
C THR A 973 -7.39 -10.29 -93.06
N GLU A 974 -8.38 -11.18 -92.93
CA GLU A 974 -8.26 -12.42 -92.14
C GLU A 974 -7.19 -13.39 -92.68
N MET A 975 -6.80 -13.24 -93.95
CA MET A 975 -5.68 -13.96 -94.58
C MET A 975 -4.33 -13.24 -94.41
N GLY A 976 -4.26 -12.27 -93.49
CA GLY A 976 -3.09 -11.45 -93.21
C GLY A 976 -2.98 -10.18 -94.06
N ASN A 977 -1.82 -9.53 -93.94
CA ASN A 977 -1.51 -8.25 -94.57
C ASN A 977 -0.91 -8.48 -95.96
N ASN A 978 -1.65 -8.16 -97.01
CA ASN A 978 -1.31 -8.50 -98.39
C ASN A 978 -1.65 -7.33 -99.33
N ILE A 979 -0.65 -6.83 -100.04
CA ILE A 979 -0.73 -5.80 -101.07
C ILE A 979 -0.72 -6.51 -102.41
N SER A 980 -1.63 -6.17 -103.33
CA SER A 980 -1.68 -6.78 -104.66
C SER A 980 -1.72 -5.69 -105.72
N ILE A 981 -0.74 -5.68 -106.62
CA ILE A 981 -0.63 -4.68 -107.70
C ILE A 981 -0.51 -5.35 -109.07
N GLN A 982 -1.06 -4.72 -110.09
CA GLN A 982 -0.84 -5.09 -111.50
C GLN A 982 0.16 -4.14 -112.13
N VAL A 983 1.23 -4.68 -112.71
CA VAL A 983 2.28 -3.90 -113.37
C VAL A 983 2.21 -4.14 -114.88
N VAL A 984 1.85 -3.09 -115.61
CA VAL A 984 1.50 -3.12 -117.03
C VAL A 984 2.69 -2.69 -117.89
N ASN A 985 3.14 -3.53 -118.83
CA ASN A 985 4.07 -3.12 -119.89
C ASN A 985 3.37 -2.88 -121.22
N GLN A 986 3.84 -1.90 -121.97
CA GLN A 986 3.38 -1.69 -123.35
C GLN A 986 4.16 -2.61 -124.29
N ARG A 987 3.46 -3.34 -125.17
CA ARG A 987 4.14 -4.11 -126.23
C ARG A 987 4.71 -3.13 -127.27
N LYS A 988 5.97 -3.32 -127.66
CA LYS A 988 6.68 -2.43 -128.60
C LYS A 988 5.94 -2.35 -129.94
N GLY A 989 5.85 -1.13 -130.49
CA GLY A 989 5.21 -0.87 -131.79
C GLY A 989 3.77 -0.34 -131.73
N ILE A 990 3.25 0.02 -130.55
CA ILE A 990 1.91 0.59 -130.37
C ILE A 990 2.03 1.98 -129.72
N LEU A 991 1.40 3.01 -130.29
CA LEU A 991 1.40 4.38 -129.76
C LEU A 991 0.09 4.66 -128.98
N PRO A 992 0.15 5.09 -127.70
CA PRO A 992 -1.02 5.58 -126.99
C PRO A 992 -1.39 7.02 -127.40
N HIS A 993 -2.69 7.31 -127.55
CA HIS A 993 -3.19 8.66 -127.82
C HIS A 993 -3.10 9.55 -126.56
N THR A 994 -2.51 10.74 -126.70
CA THR A 994 -2.48 11.77 -125.64
C THR A 994 -3.50 12.88 -125.90
N GLY A 995 -4.53 12.96 -125.06
CA GLY A 995 -5.48 14.07 -124.99
C GLY A 995 -5.93 14.28 -123.55
N GLY A 996 -5.39 15.29 -122.86
CA GLY A 996 -5.62 15.51 -121.42
C GLY A 996 -6.77 16.48 -121.10
N THR A 997 -7.07 16.67 -119.80
CA THR A 997 -7.82 17.85 -119.32
C THR A 997 -7.72 18.08 -117.79
N LYS A 998 -7.60 19.37 -117.41
CA LYS A 998 -8.19 20.04 -116.23
C LYS A 998 -7.88 19.57 -114.78
N ASN A 999 -7.18 20.43 -114.04
CA ASN A 999 -7.35 20.65 -112.59
C ASN A 999 -8.81 20.93 -112.18
N PRO A 1000 -9.24 20.60 -110.95
CA PRO A 1000 -10.08 21.55 -110.18
C PRO A 1000 -9.98 21.51 -108.63
N ILE A 1001 -8.81 21.66 -107.98
CA ILE A 1001 -8.73 21.81 -106.49
C ILE A 1001 -8.12 23.16 -106.04
N ARG A 1002 -8.78 24.26 -106.43
CA ARG A 1002 -8.69 25.58 -105.75
C ARG A 1002 -10.08 26.21 -105.68
N ARG A 1003 -10.91 25.81 -104.71
CA ARG A 1003 -12.19 26.49 -104.41
C ARG A 1003 -12.68 26.40 -102.96
N ASN A 1004 -12.45 25.30 -102.24
CA ASN A 1004 -13.13 25.08 -100.96
C ASN A 1004 -12.40 25.62 -99.72
N LEU A 1005 -11.10 25.93 -99.79
CA LEU A 1005 -10.31 26.34 -98.62
C LEU A 1005 -10.62 27.76 -98.11
N ILE A 1006 -11.20 28.63 -98.95
CA ILE A 1006 -11.48 30.04 -98.62
C ILE A 1006 -12.77 30.21 -97.79
N TYR A 1007 -13.72 29.27 -97.87
CA TYR A 1007 -15.00 29.38 -97.14
C TYR A 1007 -14.92 28.91 -95.68
N ALA A 1008 -14.00 28.00 -95.34
CA ALA A 1008 -13.88 27.45 -93.99
C ALA A 1008 -13.35 28.48 -92.96
N ILE A 1009 -12.37 29.29 -93.37
CA ILE A 1009 -11.69 30.25 -92.49
C ILE A 1009 -12.62 31.42 -92.11
N SER A 1010 -13.46 31.87 -93.05
CA SER A 1010 -14.41 32.97 -92.86
C SER A 1010 -15.51 32.68 -91.82
N LEU A 1011 -15.93 31.42 -91.70
CA LEU A 1011 -17.01 31.04 -90.79
C LEU A 1011 -16.55 30.98 -89.33
N LEU A 1012 -15.31 30.57 -89.09
CA LEU A 1012 -14.75 30.32 -87.76
C LEU A 1012 -14.49 31.63 -86.99
N VAL A 1013 -14.07 32.69 -87.70
CA VAL A 1013 -13.95 34.05 -87.14
C VAL A 1013 -15.31 34.63 -86.73
N LEU A 1014 -16.38 34.33 -87.47
CA LEU A 1014 -17.73 34.82 -87.20
C LEU A 1014 -18.29 34.24 -85.89
N ILE A 1015 -18.09 32.95 -85.65
CA ILE A 1015 -18.59 32.23 -84.46
C ILE A 1015 -17.91 32.73 -83.17
N LEU A 1016 -16.58 32.96 -83.21
CA LEU A 1016 -15.84 33.53 -82.08
C LEU A 1016 -16.32 34.96 -81.73
N GLY A 1017 -16.65 35.77 -82.73
CA GLY A 1017 -17.23 37.11 -82.52
C GLY A 1017 -18.59 37.09 -81.81
N VAL A 1018 -19.46 36.13 -82.14
CA VAL A 1018 -20.76 35.96 -81.47
C VAL A 1018 -20.58 35.52 -80.00
N PHE A 1019 -19.65 34.61 -79.73
CA PHE A 1019 -19.39 34.12 -78.37
C PHE A 1019 -18.87 35.23 -77.44
N TYR A 1020 -17.96 36.08 -77.94
CA TYR A 1020 -17.44 37.25 -77.21
C TYR A 1020 -18.52 38.30 -76.90
N LEU A 1021 -19.48 38.49 -77.81
CA LEU A 1021 -20.62 39.40 -77.61
C LEU A 1021 -21.70 38.85 -76.67
N TYR A 1022 -21.84 37.52 -76.56
CA TYR A 1022 -22.77 36.87 -75.64
C TYR A 1022 -22.28 36.97 -74.19
N TYR A 1023 -21.00 36.70 -73.93
CA TYR A 1023 -20.45 36.64 -72.58
C TYR A 1023 -20.44 38.00 -71.84
N ASN A 1024 -20.31 39.11 -72.58
CA ASN A 1024 -20.17 40.46 -72.01
C ASN A 1024 -21.48 41.23 -71.81
N ARG A 1025 -22.65 40.56 -71.81
CA ARG A 1025 -23.95 41.26 -71.80
C ARG A 1025 -25.08 40.62 -70.98
N LYS A 1026 -24.83 40.20 -69.73
CA LYS A 1026 -25.82 40.29 -68.63
C LYS A 1026 -25.26 40.06 -67.22
N GLU A 1027 -24.74 41.12 -66.61
CA GLU A 1027 -25.21 41.48 -65.26
C GLU A 1027 -26.13 42.70 -65.41
N LYS A 1028 -27.40 42.55 -65.00
CA LYS A 1028 -28.32 43.57 -64.46
C LYS A 1028 -29.75 43.07 -64.47
N LEU A 1029 -30.29 42.85 -63.27
CA LEU A 1029 -31.69 42.99 -62.86
C LEU A 1029 -32.71 42.05 -63.55
N VAL A 1030 -33.64 41.40 -62.85
CA VAL A 1030 -34.02 41.51 -61.41
C VAL A 1030 -33.54 40.29 -60.64
#